data_AF-W1PBJ5-F1
#
_entry.id   AF-W1PBJ5-F1
#
_cell.length_a   1.000
_cell.length_b   1.000
_cell.length_c   1.000
_cell.angle_alpha   90.00
_cell.angle_beta   90.00
_cell.angle_gamma   90.00
#
_symmetry.space_group_name_H-M   'P 1'
#
loop_
_entity.id
_entity.type
_entity.pdbx_description
1 polymer ?
#
loop_
_entity_poly.entity_id
_entity_poly.type
_entity_poly.pdbx_seq_one_letter_code
_entity_poly.pdbx_strand_id
1 'polypeptide(L)'
;MGRSKKTPKFAVRKNIISSKTIKKYKEEVLNPNKKDLTKEKLPPNVPYVSSALFFKYNTALGPPYRVLVDTNFINFSIQNKLDLEKGMMDCLYAKCTPCITDCVMAELEKLGQKYRVALRIAKDPRFERLPCTHKGTYADDCIVERVTWHKCYIVATCDRDLKRRIRKNARRCLLFNGRLNLLFVPSSSASLSKLAGSQNNRRCHATGSRFTRSFCTTSVNLEVSLSHPTFMVWSSNTGVGKTLVSAGLASSILLLETKPSNPLNVQYIKPVQTGFPIDSDSRCVYQKVSEIFHHRRPSRSIFASNHVLKASEPALEGLVGVRTEDCTSGSIDGFRDLGLYEERELRVPGSVHEGSKLMCKTMYAWKQPISPHLAVERESAFVSDSVLLQSLQQNLLFQTREKDAFGKCQLWNIVEIAGGVASPGPSGTLQCDLYRPFRLPGVLVGDGRLGGISGTISAYETLKLRGYDVAAIILEDNGLSNEESLLSYLHNRLPVLVLPAIPRDLSDNLMEWFGKSWDVFGSLHSILVDDYTKRMGRLHEMSKKAGTIFWWPFTQHSLVPEETVTVIDSRSGENFAIHKVKKDSNYEFISHQFDACASWWTQGPDSTLQMELARDMGYATARYGHIMFPENVYEPALHCAELLLLGVGKGWASRVFFSDNGSTSIEISLKMAFRKFASDHALFCPSQLKSVEGTEFKVLALNGSYHGDTLGAMEAQAPSPYTGFLQQPWYSGRGFFLDPPTVFCSNEHWNLCLPQVFLPYKLNGEVPAFSSREEVFCGSRDSSELAGNYSNYIHQQLSLYRGSKNCASIAALIIEPVIHGAGGMHMIDPLFQRVLVRECRNQGIPIIYDEVFTGFWRLGVESAAEFLGCVPDIACFAKLMTGGIVPLSVTLATEAVFDAFKGDSKLMALLHGHSYSAHALGCTAAAKAIQWFKDPHMNPNIIATGNKKLRELWDCEMVSKLSSHSAVKRVVSLGTLCAIELKAEDSGYGSLYAISLVRQLREDGVYMRPLGNVIYLMCGPCTSPQVCYQLLSKVYRRINELGASAGA
;
A
#
# COMPACT_ATOMS: atom_id res chain seq x y z
N MET A 1 43.99 26.39 -51.85
CA MET A 1 43.94 24.93 -52.04
C MET A 1 43.03 24.32 -50.98
N GLY A 2 42.21 23.32 -51.32
CA GLY A 2 41.38 22.57 -50.37
C GLY A 2 39.87 22.64 -50.64
N ARG A 3 39.37 21.78 -51.54
CA ARG A 3 37.94 21.54 -51.80
C ARG A 3 37.33 20.68 -50.67
N SER A 4 36.13 21.04 -50.21
CA SER A 4 35.22 20.13 -49.48
C SER A 4 33.89 20.04 -50.24
N LYS A 5 33.48 18.82 -50.59
CA LYS A 5 32.35 18.48 -51.46
C LYS A 5 31.02 18.42 -50.67
N LYS A 6 29.95 18.97 -51.28
CA LYS A 6 28.54 18.87 -50.88
C LYS A 6 27.93 17.51 -51.29
N THR A 7 27.02 16.99 -50.48
CA THR A 7 26.11 15.86 -50.78
C THR A 7 24.64 16.37 -50.87
N PRO A 8 23.76 15.78 -51.70
CA PRO A 8 22.45 16.37 -52.06
C PRO A 8 21.23 15.79 -51.30
N LYS A 9 20.10 16.52 -51.45
CA LYS A 9 18.77 16.42 -50.80
C LYS A 9 17.97 15.15 -51.15
N PHE A 10 17.16 14.66 -50.19
CA PHE A 10 16.06 13.71 -50.42
C PHE A 10 14.69 14.36 -50.19
N ALA A 11 13.73 14.06 -51.08
CA ALA A 11 12.40 14.66 -51.17
C ALA A 11 11.36 13.98 -50.25
N VAL A 12 10.47 14.79 -49.66
CA VAL A 12 9.33 14.36 -48.83
C VAL A 12 8.12 14.05 -49.71
N ARG A 13 7.51 12.86 -49.57
CA ARG A 13 6.25 12.48 -50.23
C ARG A 13 5.12 12.49 -49.18
N LYS A 14 4.18 13.42 -49.28
CA LYS A 14 2.92 13.47 -48.49
C LYS A 14 1.91 12.47 -49.08
N ASN A 15 1.32 11.60 -48.25
CA ASN A 15 0.11 10.85 -48.60
C ASN A 15 -1.06 11.36 -47.76
N ILE A 16 -2.03 12.00 -48.43
CA ILE A 16 -3.29 12.48 -47.86
C ILE A 16 -4.31 11.33 -47.98
N ILE A 17 -4.90 10.89 -46.85
CA ILE A 17 -5.97 9.90 -46.82
C ILE A 17 -7.30 10.62 -47.08
N SER A 18 -8.11 10.12 -48.03
CA SER A 18 -9.37 10.75 -48.42
C SER A 18 -10.54 10.45 -47.46
N SER A 19 -11.41 11.44 -47.29
CA SER A 19 -12.59 11.44 -46.40
C SER A 19 -13.60 10.30 -46.66
N LYS A 20 -13.62 9.73 -47.88
CA LYS A 20 -14.47 8.57 -48.22
C LYS A 20 -14.09 7.29 -47.48
N THR A 21 -12.81 7.11 -47.14
CA THR A 21 -12.32 5.90 -46.45
C THR A 21 -12.73 5.90 -44.97
N ILE A 22 -12.79 7.07 -44.35
CA ILE A 22 -13.23 7.26 -42.96
C ILE A 22 -14.73 7.02 -42.80
N LYS A 23 -15.54 7.38 -43.82
CA LYS A 23 -16.99 7.21 -43.78
C LYS A 23 -17.41 5.73 -43.84
N LYS A 24 -16.74 4.93 -44.68
CA LYS A 24 -17.00 3.48 -44.81
C LYS A 24 -16.65 2.70 -43.54
N TYR A 25 -15.58 3.10 -42.84
CA TYR A 25 -15.18 2.48 -41.57
C TYR A 25 -16.15 2.81 -40.41
N LYS A 26 -16.79 3.98 -40.43
CA LYS A 26 -17.81 4.34 -39.42
C LYS A 26 -19.12 3.57 -39.59
N GLU A 27 -19.50 3.22 -40.83
CA GLU A 27 -20.75 2.49 -41.11
C GLU A 27 -20.64 0.98 -40.82
N GLU A 28 -19.46 0.38 -40.97
CA GLU A 28 -19.26 -1.07 -40.71
C GLU A 28 -19.09 -1.41 -39.22
N VAL A 29 -18.68 -0.46 -38.37
CA VAL A 29 -18.38 -0.71 -36.95
C VAL A 29 -19.58 -0.44 -36.01
N LEU A 30 -20.58 0.34 -36.44
CA LEU A 30 -21.65 0.85 -35.55
C LEU A 30 -23.03 0.19 -35.73
N ASN A 31 -23.17 -0.92 -36.45
CA ASN A 31 -24.49 -1.50 -36.71
C ASN A 31 -24.95 -2.49 -35.62
N PRO A 32 -25.97 -2.17 -34.77
CA PRO A 32 -26.29 -2.95 -33.56
C PRO A 32 -27.17 -4.20 -33.77
N ASN A 33 -27.55 -4.54 -35.01
CA ASN A 33 -28.71 -5.41 -35.28
C ASN A 33 -28.45 -6.76 -35.98
N LYS A 34 -27.28 -7.41 -35.82
CA LYS A 34 -27.12 -8.83 -36.22
C LYS A 34 -26.98 -9.74 -35.00
N LYS A 35 -28.11 -10.23 -34.50
CA LYS A 35 -28.22 -11.42 -33.64
C LYS A 35 -28.45 -12.64 -34.53
N ASP A 36 -27.60 -13.66 -34.39
CA ASP A 36 -27.94 -15.02 -34.84
C ASP A 36 -28.28 -15.89 -33.64
N LEU A 37 -29.52 -16.38 -33.65
CA LEU A 37 -30.13 -17.31 -32.71
C LEU A 37 -29.93 -18.73 -33.26
N THR A 38 -29.27 -19.61 -32.50
CA THR A 38 -29.55 -21.07 -32.35
C THR A 38 -28.30 -21.82 -31.88
N LYS A 39 -28.30 -22.27 -30.61
CA LYS A 39 -27.97 -23.64 -30.16
C LYS A 39 -27.87 -23.70 -28.64
N GLU A 40 -28.42 -24.78 -28.13
CA GLU A 40 -28.96 -25.00 -26.79
C GLU A 40 -27.92 -25.13 -25.66
N LYS A 41 -28.44 -24.96 -24.44
CA LYS A 41 -27.76 -25.04 -23.15
C LYS A 41 -27.42 -26.50 -22.77
N LEU A 42 -26.17 -26.74 -22.39
CA LEU A 42 -25.80 -27.79 -21.43
C LEU A 42 -24.94 -27.13 -20.32
N PRO A 43 -25.20 -27.40 -19.02
CA PRO A 43 -24.47 -26.77 -17.93
C PRO A 43 -23.15 -27.51 -17.63
N PRO A 44 -22.02 -26.81 -17.43
CA PRO A 44 -20.84 -27.44 -16.85
C PRO A 44 -20.62 -26.98 -15.40
N ASN A 45 -20.83 -27.90 -14.46
CA ASN A 45 -20.20 -27.88 -13.14
C ASN A 45 -18.71 -28.19 -13.30
N VAL A 46 -17.78 -27.29 -12.95
CA VAL A 46 -16.38 -27.64 -12.61
C VAL A 46 -15.78 -26.60 -11.65
N PRO A 47 -15.11 -27.01 -10.55
CA PRO A 47 -14.48 -26.13 -9.56
C PRO A 47 -13.17 -25.47 -10.04
N TYR A 48 -12.83 -24.35 -9.41
CA TYR A 48 -11.62 -23.54 -9.61
C TYR A 48 -10.36 -24.29 -9.14
N VAL A 49 -9.31 -24.37 -9.97
CA VAL A 49 -8.03 -25.01 -9.63
C VAL A 49 -6.87 -24.06 -9.98
N SER A 50 -5.95 -23.90 -9.02
CA SER A 50 -4.73 -23.09 -9.10
C SER A 50 -3.79 -23.48 -10.26
N SER A 51 -3.14 -22.50 -10.88
CA SER A 51 -2.18 -22.65 -11.98
C SER A 51 -0.94 -23.50 -11.61
N ALA A 52 -0.55 -23.53 -10.33
CA ALA A 52 0.56 -24.37 -9.85
C ALA A 52 0.25 -25.88 -9.89
N LEU A 53 -1.03 -26.26 -9.95
CA LEU A 53 -1.45 -27.66 -10.00
C LEU A 53 -1.42 -28.24 -11.43
N PHE A 54 -1.33 -27.41 -12.47
CA PHE A 54 -1.35 -27.87 -13.86
C PHE A 54 -0.18 -28.80 -14.22
N PHE A 55 1.02 -28.47 -13.75
CA PHE A 55 2.22 -29.29 -13.94
C PHE A 55 2.27 -30.51 -13.01
N LYS A 56 1.49 -30.49 -11.91
CA LYS A 56 1.42 -31.60 -10.94
C LYS A 56 0.52 -32.75 -11.43
N TYR A 57 -0.43 -32.47 -12.33
CA TYR A 57 -1.42 -33.45 -12.81
C TYR A 57 -1.19 -33.99 -14.23
N ASN A 58 -0.25 -33.43 -15.00
CA ASN A 58 0.06 -33.93 -16.35
C ASN A 58 1.53 -34.33 -16.45
N THR A 59 1.86 -35.51 -15.91
CA THR A 59 3.21 -36.09 -15.92
C THR A 59 3.77 -36.32 -17.33
N ALA A 60 2.94 -36.22 -18.38
CA ALA A 60 3.35 -36.30 -19.78
C ALA A 60 3.88 -34.97 -20.38
N LEU A 61 3.78 -33.84 -19.66
CA LEU A 61 4.37 -32.55 -20.03
C LEU A 61 5.62 -32.28 -19.16
N GLY A 62 6.71 -32.98 -19.46
CA GLY A 62 8.01 -32.79 -18.82
C GLY A 62 9.12 -32.52 -19.84
N PRO A 63 10.27 -31.95 -19.44
CA PRO A 63 11.42 -31.80 -20.31
C PRO A 63 11.96 -33.17 -20.80
N PRO A 64 12.35 -33.31 -22.09
CA PRO A 64 12.30 -32.28 -23.12
C PRO A 64 10.87 -31.99 -23.62
N TYR A 65 10.47 -30.72 -23.61
CA TYR A 65 9.13 -30.31 -24.03
C TYR A 65 8.96 -30.43 -25.55
N ARG A 66 7.87 -31.06 -25.99
CA ARG A 66 7.56 -31.18 -27.43
C ARG A 66 6.69 -30.02 -27.88
N VAL A 67 7.21 -29.20 -28.79
CA VAL A 67 6.57 -27.94 -29.21
C VAL A 67 6.11 -28.05 -30.66
N LEU A 68 4.80 -28.16 -30.90
CA LEU A 68 4.19 -28.10 -32.23
C LEU A 68 4.31 -26.69 -32.81
N VAL A 69 4.86 -26.58 -34.01
CA VAL A 69 5.08 -25.30 -34.68
C VAL A 69 4.18 -25.19 -35.91
N ASP A 70 3.46 -24.07 -36.04
CA ASP A 70 2.66 -23.77 -37.23
C ASP A 70 3.43 -22.96 -38.29
N THR A 71 2.89 -22.93 -39.51
CA THR A 71 3.45 -22.19 -40.65
C THR A 71 3.66 -20.69 -40.32
N ASN A 72 2.72 -20.08 -39.60
CA ASN A 72 2.76 -18.66 -39.25
C ASN A 72 3.90 -18.33 -38.27
N PHE A 73 4.20 -19.22 -37.32
CA PHE A 73 5.26 -19.03 -36.35
C PHE A 73 6.65 -19.15 -36.98
N ILE A 74 6.85 -20.08 -37.92
CA ILE A 74 8.10 -20.20 -38.68
C ILE A 74 8.35 -18.92 -39.50
N ASN A 75 7.31 -18.35 -40.10
CA ASN A 75 7.44 -17.10 -40.82
C ASN A 75 7.77 -15.92 -39.92
N PHE A 76 7.13 -15.88 -38.75
CA PHE A 76 7.43 -14.88 -37.74
C PHE A 76 8.89 -14.97 -37.26
N SER A 77 9.41 -16.17 -37.01
CA SER A 77 10.80 -16.34 -36.53
C SER A 77 11.81 -15.89 -37.58
N ILE A 78 11.56 -16.16 -38.88
CA ILE A 78 12.39 -15.68 -39.99
C ILE A 78 12.42 -14.16 -40.04
N GLN A 79 11.25 -13.51 -39.97
CA GLN A 79 11.15 -12.04 -40.01
C GLN A 79 11.92 -11.37 -38.86
N ASN A 80 12.00 -12.04 -37.72
CA ASN A 80 12.65 -11.52 -36.51
C ASN A 80 14.05 -12.12 -36.25
N LYS A 81 14.60 -12.91 -37.20
CA LYS A 81 15.92 -13.56 -37.10
C LYS A 81 16.10 -14.39 -35.82
N LEU A 82 15.06 -15.11 -35.41
CA LEU A 82 15.08 -15.95 -34.20
C LEU A 82 15.53 -17.38 -34.52
N ASP A 83 16.49 -17.91 -33.76
CA ASP A 83 16.72 -19.36 -33.72
C ASP A 83 15.59 -20.01 -32.92
N LEU A 84 14.80 -20.86 -33.58
CA LEU A 84 13.59 -21.44 -33.01
C LEU A 84 13.89 -22.39 -31.84
N GLU A 85 14.96 -23.17 -31.90
CA GLU A 85 15.29 -24.12 -30.84
C GLU A 85 15.85 -23.38 -29.62
N LYS A 86 16.83 -22.50 -29.83
CA LYS A 86 17.39 -21.68 -28.75
C LYS A 86 16.33 -20.77 -28.14
N GLY A 87 15.51 -20.12 -28.96
CA GLY A 87 14.43 -19.25 -28.49
C GLY A 87 13.34 -19.98 -27.70
N MET A 88 13.04 -21.24 -28.04
CA MET A 88 12.15 -22.09 -27.23
C MET A 88 12.79 -22.47 -25.90
N MET A 89 14.07 -22.87 -25.89
CA MET A 89 14.79 -23.24 -24.66
C MET A 89 14.96 -22.06 -23.70
N ASP A 90 15.34 -20.87 -24.22
CA ASP A 90 15.50 -19.65 -23.44
C ASP A 90 14.17 -19.22 -22.79
N CYS A 91 13.04 -19.49 -23.44
CA CYS A 91 11.72 -19.10 -22.93
C CYS A 91 11.09 -20.14 -22.00
N LEU A 92 11.26 -21.42 -22.29
CA LEU A 92 10.72 -22.52 -21.46
C LEU A 92 11.67 -22.92 -20.32
N TYR A 93 12.89 -22.36 -20.27
CA TYR A 93 13.95 -22.68 -19.30
C TYR A 93 14.24 -24.18 -19.19
N ALA A 94 14.07 -24.92 -20.28
CA ALA A 94 14.22 -26.37 -20.34
C ALA A 94 14.51 -26.85 -21.78
N LYS A 95 15.03 -28.08 -21.91
CA LYS A 95 15.26 -28.70 -23.23
C LYS A 95 13.94 -28.81 -23.99
N CYS A 96 13.95 -28.45 -25.27
CA CYS A 96 12.76 -28.45 -26.12
C CYS A 96 13.03 -29.21 -27.42
N THR A 97 12.01 -29.92 -27.92
CA THR A 97 12.02 -30.59 -29.23
C THR A 97 10.95 -29.96 -30.11
N PRO A 98 11.33 -29.10 -31.07
CA PRO A 98 10.40 -28.57 -32.06
C PRO A 98 9.79 -29.70 -32.89
N CYS A 99 8.48 -29.68 -33.09
CA CYS A 99 7.73 -30.72 -33.79
C CYS A 99 6.92 -30.10 -34.95
N ILE A 100 6.95 -30.72 -36.12
CA ILE A 100 6.17 -30.28 -37.30
C ILE A 100 5.35 -31.45 -37.84
N THR A 101 4.06 -31.23 -38.11
CA THR A 101 3.18 -32.25 -38.68
C THR A 101 3.29 -32.33 -40.19
N ASP A 102 2.93 -33.48 -40.78
CA ASP A 102 2.90 -33.62 -42.25
C ASP A 102 1.99 -32.58 -42.93
N CYS A 103 0.93 -32.14 -42.27
CA CYS A 103 0.04 -31.12 -42.83
C CYS A 103 0.65 -29.72 -42.83
N VAL A 104 1.44 -29.35 -41.81
CA VAL A 104 2.23 -28.10 -41.82
C VAL A 104 3.32 -28.19 -42.89
N MET A 105 3.97 -29.35 -43.05
CA MET A 105 4.95 -29.58 -44.13
C MET A 105 4.32 -29.44 -45.51
N ALA A 106 3.17 -30.07 -45.74
CA ALA A 106 2.45 -30.01 -47.01
C ALA A 106 1.94 -28.59 -47.30
N GLU A 107 1.53 -27.84 -46.28
CA GLU A 107 1.15 -26.43 -46.41
C GLU A 107 2.35 -25.58 -46.86
N LEU A 108 3.52 -25.72 -46.21
CA LEU A 108 4.75 -25.03 -46.60
C LEU A 108 5.22 -25.40 -48.01
N GLU A 109 5.08 -26.66 -48.42
CA GLU A 109 5.43 -27.12 -49.77
C GLU A 109 4.48 -26.55 -50.84
N LYS A 110 3.19 -26.43 -50.51
CA LYS A 110 2.17 -25.85 -51.41
C LYS A 110 2.31 -24.34 -51.59
N LEU A 111 2.82 -23.62 -50.59
CA LEU A 111 2.99 -22.16 -50.63
C LEU A 111 4.18 -21.67 -51.49
N GLY A 112 5.00 -22.58 -52.04
CA GLY A 112 5.92 -22.31 -53.14
C GLY A 112 7.16 -21.45 -52.81
N GLN A 113 7.76 -20.79 -53.82
CA GLN A 113 9.07 -20.12 -53.74
C GLN A 113 9.18 -19.06 -52.63
N LYS A 114 8.07 -18.43 -52.23
CA LYS A 114 8.03 -17.39 -51.19
C LYS A 114 8.42 -17.90 -49.79
N TYR A 115 8.29 -19.22 -49.55
CA TYR A 115 8.52 -19.85 -48.25
C TYR A 115 9.72 -20.81 -48.25
N ARG A 116 10.64 -20.68 -49.21
CA ARG A 116 11.82 -21.57 -49.35
C ARG A 116 12.71 -21.61 -48.09
N VAL A 117 12.82 -20.49 -47.37
CA VAL A 117 13.57 -20.40 -46.10
C VAL A 117 12.81 -21.11 -44.98
N ALA A 118 11.49 -20.92 -44.88
CA ALA A 118 10.64 -21.62 -43.92
C ALA A 118 10.65 -23.13 -44.14
N LEU A 119 10.63 -23.58 -45.39
CA LEU A 119 10.74 -25.01 -45.74
C LEU A 119 12.11 -25.59 -45.37
N ARG A 120 13.20 -24.81 -45.48
CA ARG A 120 14.54 -25.24 -45.05
C ARG A 120 14.63 -25.37 -43.53
N ILE A 121 14.04 -24.43 -42.78
CA ILE A 121 13.96 -24.47 -41.31
C ILE A 121 13.09 -25.65 -40.85
N ALA A 122 11.95 -25.89 -41.52
CA ALA A 122 11.07 -27.01 -41.20
C ALA A 122 11.69 -28.38 -41.50
N LYS A 123 12.70 -28.44 -42.38
CA LYS A 123 13.50 -29.64 -42.70
C LYS A 123 14.80 -29.72 -41.90
N ASP A 124 15.03 -28.82 -40.94
CA ASP A 124 16.19 -28.86 -40.05
C ASP A 124 16.15 -30.17 -39.23
N PRO A 125 17.26 -30.95 -39.15
CA PRO A 125 17.30 -32.21 -38.40
C PRO A 125 16.92 -32.10 -36.91
N ARG A 126 16.95 -30.88 -36.35
CA ARG A 126 16.58 -30.59 -34.96
C ARG A 126 15.05 -30.60 -34.75
N PHE A 127 14.27 -30.59 -35.84
CA PHE A 127 12.82 -30.66 -35.81
C PHE A 127 12.35 -32.11 -35.99
N GLU A 128 11.46 -32.55 -35.10
CA GLU A 128 10.85 -33.86 -35.21
C GLU A 128 9.62 -33.80 -36.12
N ARG A 129 9.64 -34.61 -37.19
CA ARG A 129 8.51 -34.72 -38.12
C ARG A 129 7.48 -35.72 -37.59
N LEU A 130 6.25 -35.27 -37.40
CA LEU A 130 5.16 -36.08 -36.85
C LEU A 130 4.18 -36.53 -37.95
N PRO A 131 4.07 -37.85 -38.23
CA PRO A 131 3.19 -38.34 -39.29
C PRO A 131 1.72 -38.09 -38.97
N CYS A 132 0.91 -37.71 -39.97
CA CYS A 132 -0.54 -37.52 -39.80
C CYS A 132 -1.31 -38.83 -40.04
N THR A 133 -2.27 -39.15 -39.18
CA THR A 133 -3.11 -40.37 -39.29
C THR A 133 -4.41 -40.15 -40.06
N HIS A 134 -4.70 -38.91 -40.46
CA HIS A 134 -5.90 -38.52 -41.20
C HIS A 134 -5.59 -38.26 -42.68
N LYS A 135 -6.55 -38.56 -43.58
CA LYS A 135 -6.44 -38.24 -45.00
C LYS A 135 -6.68 -36.74 -45.23
N GLY A 136 -5.59 -35.95 -45.21
CA GLY A 136 -5.52 -34.56 -45.70
C GLY A 136 -6.52 -33.57 -45.09
N THR A 137 -6.08 -32.80 -44.08
CA THR A 137 -6.83 -31.69 -43.48
C THR A 137 -5.97 -30.41 -43.48
N TYR A 138 -6.57 -29.26 -43.12
CA TYR A 138 -5.79 -28.04 -42.92
C TYR A 138 -4.83 -28.20 -41.74
N ALA A 139 -3.65 -27.57 -41.82
CA ALA A 139 -2.62 -27.64 -40.78
C ALA A 139 -3.16 -27.24 -39.39
N ASP A 140 -3.98 -26.20 -39.32
CA ASP A 140 -4.65 -25.77 -38.09
C ASP A 140 -5.58 -26.83 -37.51
N ASP A 141 -6.34 -27.54 -38.36
CA ASP A 141 -7.24 -28.61 -37.95
C ASP A 141 -6.42 -29.78 -37.38
N CYS A 142 -5.34 -30.14 -38.08
CA CYS A 142 -4.38 -31.16 -37.66
C CYS A 142 -3.75 -30.83 -36.29
N ILE A 143 -3.31 -29.58 -36.08
CA ILE A 143 -2.73 -29.15 -34.80
C ILE A 143 -3.76 -29.22 -33.68
N VAL A 144 -4.98 -28.69 -33.91
CA VAL A 144 -6.07 -28.73 -32.92
C VAL A 144 -6.41 -30.17 -32.56
N GLU A 145 -6.58 -31.04 -33.54
CA GLU A 145 -6.85 -32.46 -33.32
C GLU A 145 -5.71 -33.12 -32.53
N ARG A 146 -4.46 -32.90 -32.93
CA ARG A 146 -3.30 -33.52 -32.28
C ARG A 146 -3.15 -33.10 -30.82
N VAL A 147 -3.37 -31.84 -30.46
CA VAL A 147 -3.33 -31.41 -29.04
C VAL A 147 -4.57 -31.80 -28.25
N THR A 148 -5.70 -32.00 -28.91
CA THR A 148 -6.90 -32.53 -28.26
C THR A 148 -6.70 -34.02 -27.90
N TRP A 149 -6.08 -34.79 -28.79
CA TRP A 149 -5.86 -36.23 -28.60
C TRP A 149 -4.64 -36.51 -27.71
N HIS A 150 -3.56 -35.74 -27.86
CA HIS A 150 -2.32 -35.90 -27.12
C HIS A 150 -2.00 -34.64 -26.31
N LYS A 151 -2.23 -34.71 -24.99
CA LYS A 151 -2.04 -33.58 -24.06
C LYS A 151 -0.58 -33.36 -23.64
N CYS A 152 0.38 -33.83 -24.43
CA CYS A 152 1.82 -33.74 -24.16
C CYS A 152 2.56 -32.71 -25.03
N TYR A 153 1.83 -31.95 -25.86
CA TYR A 153 2.41 -30.96 -26.76
C TYR A 153 2.12 -29.52 -26.31
N ILE A 154 3.11 -28.64 -26.49
CA ILE A 154 2.97 -27.18 -26.43
C ILE A 154 2.78 -26.67 -27.86
N VAL A 155 1.99 -25.63 -28.11
CA VAL A 155 1.81 -25.08 -29.47
C VAL A 155 2.45 -23.69 -29.59
N ALA A 156 3.35 -23.54 -30.54
CA ALA A 156 3.91 -22.26 -30.95
C ALA A 156 3.19 -21.75 -32.21
N THR A 157 2.41 -20.68 -32.04
CA THR A 157 1.62 -20.08 -33.11
C THR A 157 1.48 -18.56 -32.94
N CYS A 158 1.55 -17.84 -34.05
CA CYS A 158 1.19 -16.42 -34.11
C CYS A 158 -0.27 -16.19 -34.55
N ASP A 159 -0.96 -17.24 -35.01
CA ASP A 159 -2.31 -17.17 -35.58
C ASP A 159 -3.40 -16.92 -34.52
N ARG A 160 -4.27 -15.94 -34.74
CA ARG A 160 -5.32 -15.55 -33.79
C ARG A 160 -6.48 -16.55 -33.75
N ASP A 161 -6.83 -17.14 -34.89
CA ASP A 161 -7.93 -18.10 -35.00
C ASP A 161 -7.51 -19.48 -34.48
N LEU A 162 -6.31 -19.94 -34.78
CA LEU A 162 -5.76 -21.17 -34.20
C LEU A 162 -5.67 -21.06 -32.67
N LYS A 163 -5.20 -19.92 -32.13
CA LYS A 163 -5.22 -19.63 -30.69
C LYS A 163 -6.64 -19.74 -30.11
N ARG A 164 -7.64 -19.14 -30.77
CA ARG A 164 -9.04 -19.20 -30.32
C ARG A 164 -9.59 -20.63 -30.34
N ARG A 165 -9.25 -21.42 -31.35
CA ARG A 165 -9.69 -22.81 -31.52
C ARG A 165 -9.06 -23.75 -30.50
N ILE A 166 -7.75 -23.63 -30.26
CA ILE A 166 -7.05 -24.36 -29.20
C ILE A 166 -7.64 -24.01 -27.83
N ARG A 167 -7.92 -22.72 -27.56
CA ARG A 167 -8.59 -22.28 -26.31
C ARG A 167 -9.99 -22.91 -26.13
N LYS A 168 -10.74 -23.09 -27.21
CA LYS A 168 -12.10 -23.64 -27.17
C LYS A 168 -12.11 -25.16 -26.95
N ASN A 169 -11.20 -25.89 -27.60
CA ASN A 169 -11.24 -27.36 -27.66
C ASN A 169 -10.22 -28.04 -26.74
N ALA A 170 -9.12 -27.38 -26.39
CA ALA A 170 -8.06 -27.91 -25.55
C ALA A 170 -7.85 -27.01 -24.31
N ARG A 171 -8.67 -27.22 -23.27
CA ARG A 171 -8.66 -26.45 -22.01
C ARG A 171 -7.35 -26.52 -21.20
N ARG A 172 -6.30 -27.18 -21.72
CA ARG A 172 -5.05 -27.52 -21.02
C ARG A 172 -3.84 -27.57 -21.96
N CYS A 173 -3.69 -26.58 -22.85
CA CYS A 173 -2.55 -26.49 -23.77
C CYS A 173 -1.80 -25.17 -23.58
N LEU A 174 -0.47 -25.20 -23.50
CA LEU A 174 0.37 -24.01 -23.43
C LEU A 174 0.52 -23.41 -24.83
N LEU A 175 0.36 -22.09 -24.96
CA LEU A 175 0.49 -21.34 -26.21
C LEU A 175 1.68 -20.39 -26.17
N PHE A 176 2.58 -20.52 -27.13
CA PHE A 176 3.73 -19.63 -27.30
C PHE A 176 3.42 -18.54 -28.32
N ASN A 177 3.68 -17.28 -27.98
CA ASN A 177 3.53 -16.12 -28.86
C ASN A 177 4.90 -15.48 -29.11
N GLY A 178 5.23 -15.17 -30.36
CA GLY A 178 6.55 -14.70 -30.82
C GLY A 178 7.15 -13.43 -30.18
N ARG A 179 6.53 -12.87 -29.14
CA ARG A 179 7.10 -11.84 -28.27
C ARG A 179 7.31 -12.42 -26.87
N LEU A 180 8.29 -13.30 -26.67
CA LEU A 180 8.86 -13.74 -25.37
C LEU A 180 7.88 -13.99 -24.18
N ASN A 181 6.61 -14.26 -24.45
CA ASN A 181 5.56 -14.39 -23.43
C ASN A 181 4.86 -15.73 -23.58
N LEU A 182 4.99 -16.58 -22.57
CA LEU A 182 4.15 -17.76 -22.35
C LEU A 182 2.73 -17.31 -22.00
N LEU A 183 1.76 -17.61 -22.86
CA LEU A 183 0.35 -17.41 -22.57
C LEU A 183 -0.22 -18.69 -21.98
N PHE A 184 -0.41 -18.71 -20.65
CA PHE A 184 -1.31 -19.65 -20.02
C PHE A 184 -2.75 -19.29 -20.41
N VAL A 185 -3.64 -20.29 -20.53
CA VAL A 185 -5.08 -20.04 -20.78
C VAL A 185 -5.85 -20.15 -19.46
N PRO A 186 -6.02 -19.07 -18.68
CA PRO A 186 -7.22 -18.87 -17.90
C PRO A 186 -8.21 -18.03 -18.71
N SER A 187 -9.44 -18.51 -18.91
CA SER A 187 -10.53 -17.69 -19.43
C SER A 187 -10.98 -16.71 -18.35
N SER A 188 -10.86 -15.41 -18.64
CA SER A 188 -11.38 -14.29 -17.86
C SER A 188 -12.90 -14.12 -18.02
N SER A 189 -13.49 -13.38 -17.08
CA SER A 189 -14.56 -12.38 -17.30
C SER A 189 -15.78 -12.79 -18.17
N ALA A 190 -16.87 -13.24 -17.54
CA ALA A 190 -18.26 -12.95 -17.97
C ALA A 190 -19.32 -13.36 -16.92
N SER A 191 -20.28 -12.47 -16.69
CA SER A 191 -21.61 -12.61 -16.03
C SER A 191 -21.70 -12.81 -14.51
N LEU A 192 -21.90 -11.70 -13.80
CA LEU A 192 -22.78 -11.61 -12.62
C LEU A 192 -23.82 -10.50 -12.88
N SER A 193 -24.68 -10.76 -13.86
CA SER A 193 -25.97 -10.10 -13.99
C SER A 193 -27.01 -11.20 -14.15
N LYS A 194 -28.12 -11.09 -13.40
CA LYS A 194 -29.25 -12.03 -13.25
C LYS A 194 -29.12 -13.07 -12.13
N LEU A 195 -29.41 -12.62 -10.92
CA LEU A 195 -30.18 -13.39 -9.93
C LEU A 195 -31.13 -12.42 -9.22
N ALA A 196 -32.11 -11.93 -9.98
CA ALA A 196 -33.33 -11.32 -9.47
C ALA A 196 -34.47 -11.80 -10.38
N GLY A 197 -35.43 -12.55 -9.80
CA GLY A 197 -36.73 -12.85 -10.42
C GLY A 197 -37.13 -14.33 -10.48
N SER A 198 -38.15 -14.67 -9.65
CA SER A 198 -39.20 -15.70 -9.82
C SER A 198 -38.81 -17.18 -9.59
N GLN A 199 -39.03 -17.76 -8.39
CA GLN A 199 -40.25 -18.29 -7.72
C GLN A 199 -40.74 -19.68 -8.21
N ASN A 200 -40.60 -20.74 -7.39
CA ASN A 200 -41.66 -21.34 -6.54
C ASN A 200 -41.38 -22.80 -6.08
N ASN A 201 -41.72 -23.05 -4.81
CA ASN A 201 -42.07 -24.31 -4.14
C ASN A 201 -41.18 -25.57 -4.27
N ARG A 202 -40.37 -25.82 -3.22
CA ARG A 202 -40.42 -27.06 -2.40
C ARG A 202 -39.56 -26.90 -1.14
N ARG A 203 -40.17 -27.11 0.03
CA ARG A 203 -39.56 -27.08 1.37
C ARG A 203 -38.52 -28.20 1.50
N CYS A 204 -37.27 -27.86 1.83
CA CYS A 204 -36.33 -28.73 2.55
C CYS A 204 -35.37 -27.85 3.37
N HIS A 205 -35.34 -28.05 4.69
CA HIS A 205 -34.42 -27.41 5.62
C HIS A 205 -32.99 -27.91 5.41
N ALA A 206 -32.03 -27.00 5.19
CA ALA A 206 -30.60 -27.24 5.43
C ALA A 206 -29.88 -25.90 5.60
N THR A 207 -29.42 -25.63 6.82
CA THR A 207 -28.59 -24.50 7.23
C THR A 207 -27.16 -24.65 6.70
N GLY A 208 -26.69 -23.71 5.89
CA GLY A 208 -25.30 -23.65 5.43
C GLY A 208 -24.87 -22.20 5.19
N SER A 209 -24.15 -21.61 6.15
CA SER A 209 -23.57 -20.28 6.03
C SER A 209 -22.39 -20.29 5.05
N ARG A 210 -22.49 -19.51 3.96
CA ARG A 210 -21.34 -19.18 3.12
C ARG A 210 -20.58 -18.03 3.79
N PHE A 211 -19.42 -18.32 4.36
CA PHE A 211 -18.48 -17.31 4.85
C PHE A 211 -17.95 -16.47 3.67
N THR A 212 -18.45 -15.25 3.55
CA THR A 212 -17.79 -14.18 2.79
C THR A 212 -16.46 -13.83 3.48
N ARG A 213 -15.33 -13.96 2.76
CA ARG A 213 -14.00 -13.51 3.22
C ARG A 213 -14.04 -12.02 3.52
N SER A 214 -14.23 -11.67 4.78
CA SER A 214 -14.01 -10.34 5.34
C SER A 214 -12.55 -10.29 5.80
N PHE A 215 -11.72 -9.46 5.15
CA PHE A 215 -10.44 -9.04 5.72
C PHE A 215 -10.77 -8.11 6.90
N CYS A 216 -10.97 -8.70 8.08
CA CYS A 216 -11.25 -7.96 9.29
C CYS A 216 -9.94 -7.35 9.80
N THR A 217 -9.64 -6.12 9.37
CA THR A 217 -8.56 -5.29 9.93
C THR A 217 -9.04 -4.67 11.24
N THR A 218 -9.20 -5.46 12.29
CA THR A 218 -9.26 -4.92 13.65
C THR A 218 -7.88 -4.39 14.00
N SER A 219 -7.77 -3.10 14.35
CA SER A 219 -6.50 -2.52 14.82
C SER A 219 -6.15 -3.12 16.18
N VAL A 220 -5.36 -4.21 16.16
CA VAL A 220 -4.79 -4.76 17.37
C VAL A 220 -3.77 -3.76 17.88
N ASN A 221 -3.92 -3.29 19.13
CA ASN A 221 -2.94 -2.42 19.75
C ASN A 221 -1.69 -3.24 20.08
N LEU A 222 -0.75 -3.29 19.13
CA LEU A 222 0.42 -4.14 19.25
C LEU A 222 1.48 -3.47 20.13
N GLU A 223 2.03 -4.27 21.05
CA GLU A 223 3.13 -3.90 21.95
C GLU A 223 4.24 -4.95 21.86
N VAL A 224 5.47 -4.49 21.70
CA VAL A 224 6.68 -5.33 21.68
C VAL A 224 7.65 -4.80 22.72
N SER A 225 8.00 -5.62 23.72
CA SER A 225 9.06 -5.24 24.66
C SER A 225 10.41 -5.15 23.94
N LEU A 226 11.16 -4.10 24.26
CA LEU A 226 12.56 -3.92 23.86
C LEU A 226 13.51 -4.10 25.05
N SER A 227 13.03 -4.58 26.21
CA SER A 227 13.88 -4.82 27.37
C SER A 227 14.80 -6.03 27.20
N HIS A 228 14.52 -6.87 26.21
CA HIS A 228 15.30 -8.04 25.86
C HIS A 228 15.38 -8.26 24.34
N PRO A 229 16.41 -8.96 23.85
CA PRO A 229 16.53 -9.25 22.43
C PRO A 229 15.45 -10.22 21.96
N THR A 230 14.77 -9.86 20.89
CA THR A 230 13.74 -10.69 20.23
C THR A 230 14.05 -10.76 18.74
N PHE A 231 14.36 -11.95 18.25
CA PHE A 231 14.73 -12.17 16.85
C PHE A 231 13.82 -13.20 16.18
N MET A 232 13.48 -12.93 14.93
CA MET A 232 12.82 -13.91 14.06
C MET A 232 13.87 -14.78 13.34
N VAL A 233 13.61 -16.08 13.25
CA VAL A 233 14.41 -16.99 12.43
C VAL A 233 13.66 -17.25 11.12
N TRP A 234 14.15 -16.63 10.05
CA TRP A 234 13.68 -16.78 8.69
C TRP A 234 14.44 -17.88 7.97
N SER A 235 13.89 -18.40 6.87
CA SER A 235 14.64 -19.29 5.97
C SER A 235 14.35 -19.00 4.51
N SER A 236 15.34 -19.19 3.65
CA SER A 236 15.20 -19.04 2.20
C SER A 236 14.20 -20.04 1.62
N ASN A 237 14.19 -21.26 2.15
CA ASN A 237 13.26 -22.32 1.78
C ASN A 237 12.99 -23.26 2.97
N THR A 238 12.21 -24.33 2.76
CA THR A 238 12.13 -25.46 3.69
C THR A 238 13.38 -26.34 3.58
N GLY A 239 13.67 -27.12 4.63
CA GLY A 239 14.76 -28.11 4.60
C GLY A 239 16.17 -27.50 4.45
N VAL A 240 16.40 -26.32 5.04
CA VAL A 240 17.73 -25.66 5.13
C VAL A 240 18.27 -25.63 6.56
N GLY A 241 17.69 -26.42 7.48
CA GLY A 241 18.19 -26.53 8.86
C GLY A 241 17.75 -25.41 9.82
N LYS A 242 16.63 -24.71 9.56
CA LYS A 242 16.14 -23.60 10.40
C LYS A 242 16.03 -23.96 11.89
N THR A 243 15.44 -25.11 12.21
CA THR A 243 15.26 -25.56 13.60
C THR A 243 16.59 -25.93 14.26
N LEU A 244 17.56 -26.44 13.49
CA LEU A 244 18.92 -26.69 13.98
C LEU A 244 19.63 -25.37 14.33
N VAL A 245 19.42 -24.33 13.53
CA VAL A 245 19.93 -22.98 13.83
C VAL A 245 19.28 -22.43 15.10
N SER A 246 17.97 -22.57 15.27
CA SER A 246 17.27 -22.17 16.51
C SER A 246 17.81 -22.91 17.73
N ALA A 247 18.01 -24.23 17.64
CA ALA A 247 18.55 -25.05 18.74
C ALA A 247 20.01 -24.70 19.06
N GLY A 248 20.85 -24.49 18.05
CA GLY A 248 22.24 -24.08 18.21
C GLY A 248 22.37 -22.70 18.83
N LEU A 249 21.55 -21.74 18.39
CA LEU A 249 21.48 -20.40 18.97
C LEU A 249 21.00 -20.43 20.42
N ALA A 250 19.91 -21.14 20.72
CA ALA A 250 19.40 -21.31 22.08
C ALA A 250 20.46 -21.93 23.02
N SER A 251 21.16 -22.96 22.54
CA SER A 251 22.24 -23.61 23.27
C SER A 251 23.42 -22.67 23.50
N SER A 252 23.79 -21.87 22.49
CA SER A 252 24.87 -20.89 22.58
C SER A 252 24.56 -19.82 23.63
N ILE A 253 23.33 -19.29 23.65
CA ILE A 253 22.89 -18.30 24.64
C ILE A 253 22.93 -18.88 26.05
N LEU A 254 22.43 -20.11 26.25
CA LEU A 254 22.31 -20.72 27.59
C LEU A 254 23.63 -21.27 28.14
N LEU A 255 24.53 -21.77 27.29
CA LEU A 255 25.69 -22.57 27.73
C LEU A 255 27.04 -21.89 27.51
N LEU A 256 27.12 -20.77 26.77
CA LEU A 256 28.37 -20.00 26.68
C LEU A 256 28.73 -19.41 28.05
N GLU A 257 29.96 -19.66 28.49
CA GLU A 257 30.47 -19.18 29.77
C GLU A 257 30.67 -17.66 29.75
N THR A 258 29.63 -16.93 30.14
CA THR A 258 29.74 -15.52 30.52
C THR A 258 29.96 -15.42 32.03
N LYS A 259 30.63 -14.35 32.50
CA LYS A 259 30.97 -14.14 33.92
C LYS A 259 29.76 -14.39 34.85
N PRO A 260 29.98 -14.93 36.08
CA PRO A 260 28.93 -15.48 36.92
C PRO A 260 28.21 -14.37 37.71
N SER A 261 27.20 -13.72 37.13
CA SER A 261 26.36 -12.82 37.93
C SER A 261 24.85 -13.06 37.81
N ASN A 262 24.32 -13.53 36.67
CA ASN A 262 22.86 -13.57 36.42
C ASN A 262 22.39 -14.82 35.64
N PRO A 263 21.21 -15.40 35.96
CA PRO A 263 20.57 -16.46 35.15
C PRO A 263 20.14 -15.92 33.77
N LEU A 264 20.19 -16.80 32.76
CA LEU A 264 19.80 -16.52 31.36
C LEU A 264 18.56 -17.34 31.02
N ASN A 265 17.55 -16.70 30.45
CA ASN A 265 16.32 -17.36 30.01
C ASN A 265 16.20 -17.25 28.49
N VAL A 266 15.87 -18.36 27.83
CA VAL A 266 15.57 -18.40 26.39
C VAL A 266 14.15 -18.90 26.21
N GLN A 267 13.34 -18.11 25.53
CA GLN A 267 12.00 -18.49 25.09
C GLN A 267 12.02 -18.73 23.57
N TYR A 268 11.83 -19.99 23.19
CA TYR A 268 11.63 -20.38 21.81
C TYR A 268 10.14 -20.43 21.50
N ILE A 269 9.70 -19.72 20.47
CA ILE A 269 8.30 -19.66 20.05
C ILE A 269 8.20 -20.13 18.61
N LYS A 270 7.35 -21.13 18.39
CA LYS A 270 6.90 -21.61 17.09
C LYS A 270 5.43 -21.23 16.90
N PRO A 271 5.12 -20.09 16.24
CA PRO A 271 3.73 -19.64 16.13
C PRO A 271 2.84 -20.60 15.33
N VAL A 272 3.41 -21.24 14.31
CA VAL A 272 2.69 -22.12 13.37
C VAL A 272 3.51 -23.38 13.15
N GLN A 273 2.91 -24.54 13.43
CA GLN A 273 3.51 -25.87 13.22
C GLN A 273 2.57 -26.75 12.39
N THR A 274 3.11 -27.45 11.40
CA THR A 274 2.38 -28.45 10.60
C THR A 274 3.08 -29.80 10.72
N GLY A 275 2.39 -30.92 10.48
CA GLY A 275 2.97 -32.26 10.68
C GLY A 275 2.91 -32.77 12.13
N PHE A 276 2.21 -32.09 13.02
CA PHE A 276 2.17 -32.39 14.46
C PHE A 276 1.29 -33.62 14.77
N PRO A 277 1.64 -34.52 15.72
CA PRO A 277 2.77 -34.47 16.64
C PRO A 277 4.04 -35.14 16.13
N ILE A 278 4.10 -35.59 14.87
CA ILE A 278 5.31 -36.24 14.32
C ILE A 278 6.43 -35.19 14.22
N ASP A 279 6.13 -34.09 13.54
CA ASP A 279 6.99 -32.92 13.46
C ASP A 279 6.64 -31.96 14.61
N SER A 280 7.64 -31.60 15.41
CA SER A 280 7.52 -30.59 16.46
C SER A 280 8.86 -29.90 16.65
N ASP A 281 8.97 -28.70 16.11
CA ASP A 281 10.21 -27.93 16.18
C ASP A 281 10.49 -27.50 17.64
N SER A 282 9.46 -27.19 18.42
CA SER A 282 9.59 -26.89 19.85
C SER A 282 10.13 -28.07 20.65
N ARG A 283 9.65 -29.29 20.38
CA ARG A 283 10.18 -30.51 21.01
C ARG A 283 11.61 -30.80 20.56
N CYS A 284 11.92 -30.58 19.28
CA CYS A 284 13.27 -30.76 18.74
C CYS A 284 14.28 -29.84 19.44
N VAL A 285 13.97 -28.54 19.55
CA VAL A 285 14.82 -27.56 20.27
C VAL A 285 14.98 -27.96 21.73
N TYR A 286 13.88 -28.28 22.42
CA TYR A 286 13.89 -28.75 23.81
C TYR A 286 14.82 -29.96 24.04
N GLN A 287 14.71 -30.98 23.18
CA GLN A 287 15.53 -32.19 23.27
C GLN A 287 17.01 -31.91 22.94
N LYS A 288 17.29 -31.22 21.83
CA LYS A 288 18.67 -30.98 21.39
C LYS A 288 19.45 -30.10 22.34
N VAL A 289 18.85 -29.05 22.89
CA VAL A 289 19.51 -28.24 23.93
C VAL A 289 19.84 -29.09 25.16
N SER A 290 18.92 -29.99 25.56
CA SER A 290 19.16 -30.91 26.69
C SER A 290 20.29 -31.91 26.42
N GLU A 291 20.39 -32.44 25.20
CA GLU A 291 21.46 -33.35 24.80
C GLU A 291 22.82 -32.62 24.76
N ILE A 292 22.86 -31.41 24.19
CA ILE A 292 24.07 -30.57 24.14
C ILE A 292 24.54 -30.21 25.56
N PHE A 293 23.61 -29.92 26.48
CA PHE A 293 23.92 -29.68 27.89
C PHE A 293 24.67 -30.87 28.51
N HIS A 294 24.15 -32.09 28.35
CA HIS A 294 24.78 -33.29 28.90
C HIS A 294 26.15 -33.58 28.27
N HIS A 295 26.30 -33.28 26.97
CA HIS A 295 27.56 -33.47 26.26
C HIS A 295 28.64 -32.48 26.71
N ARG A 296 28.30 -31.20 26.89
CA ARG A 296 29.27 -30.15 27.26
C ARG A 296 29.55 -30.04 28.77
N ARG A 297 28.63 -30.52 29.63
CA ARG A 297 28.72 -30.43 31.10
C ARG A 297 29.06 -29.00 31.59
N PRO A 298 28.20 -28.01 31.29
CA PRO A 298 28.43 -26.63 31.69
C PRO A 298 28.40 -26.47 33.22
N SER A 299 28.84 -25.32 33.71
CA SER A 299 28.90 -24.99 35.13
C SER A 299 27.56 -24.57 35.77
N ARG A 300 26.49 -24.40 34.99
CA ARG A 300 25.17 -23.93 35.45
C ARG A 300 24.07 -24.94 35.16
N SER A 301 23.08 -25.05 36.04
CA SER A 301 21.88 -25.88 35.82
C SER A 301 20.89 -25.21 34.88
N ILE A 302 20.12 -26.00 34.12
CA ILE A 302 19.07 -25.52 33.21
C ILE A 302 17.73 -26.16 33.55
N PHE A 303 16.68 -25.35 33.60
CA PHE A 303 15.31 -25.83 33.59
C PHE A 303 14.74 -25.71 32.19
N ALA A 304 14.36 -26.83 31.58
CA ALA A 304 13.83 -26.85 30.21
C ALA A 304 12.36 -27.27 30.22
N SER A 305 11.52 -26.55 29.47
CA SER A 305 10.12 -26.88 29.24
C SER A 305 9.74 -26.84 27.77
N ASN A 306 8.73 -27.63 27.39
CA ASN A 306 8.10 -27.62 26.07
C ASN A 306 6.58 -27.62 26.23
N HIS A 307 5.92 -26.70 25.55
CA HIS A 307 4.48 -26.50 25.60
C HIS A 307 3.86 -26.51 24.20
N VAL A 308 2.71 -27.16 24.05
CA VAL A 308 1.85 -27.01 22.86
C VAL A 308 0.52 -26.44 23.31
N LEU A 309 0.24 -25.21 22.89
CA LEU A 309 -0.92 -24.46 23.38
C LEU A 309 -2.18 -24.92 22.68
N LYS A 310 -2.24 -24.79 21.34
CA LYS A 310 -3.42 -25.16 20.54
C LYS A 310 -3.06 -26.10 19.41
N ALA A 311 -3.89 -27.11 19.19
CA ALA A 311 -3.83 -27.93 17.97
C ALA A 311 -5.21 -28.20 17.37
N SER A 312 -5.24 -28.43 16.07
CA SER A 312 -6.42 -28.88 15.34
C SER A 312 -6.86 -30.25 15.82
N GLU A 313 -8.16 -30.53 15.78
CA GLU A 313 -8.74 -31.80 16.23
C GLU A 313 -8.05 -33.06 15.64
N PRO A 314 -7.74 -33.16 14.33
CA PRO A 314 -7.05 -34.34 13.80
C PRO A 314 -5.68 -34.58 14.44
N ALA A 315 -4.98 -33.52 14.81
CA ALA A 315 -3.65 -33.56 15.42
C ALA A 315 -3.67 -34.12 16.85
N LEU A 316 -4.82 -34.02 17.52
CA LEU A 316 -5.05 -34.57 18.86
C LEU A 316 -5.23 -36.08 18.85
N GLU A 317 -5.92 -36.62 17.83
CA GLU A 317 -6.14 -38.06 17.68
C GLU A 317 -4.83 -38.86 17.57
N GLY A 318 -3.72 -38.19 17.21
CA GLY A 318 -2.39 -38.79 17.16
C GLY A 318 -1.65 -38.88 18.50
N LEU A 319 -2.18 -38.30 19.57
CA LEU A 319 -1.57 -38.26 20.91
C LEU A 319 -2.18 -39.34 21.80
N VAL A 320 -1.37 -40.34 22.18
CA VAL A 320 -1.80 -41.43 23.07
C VAL A 320 -1.99 -40.88 24.50
N GLY A 321 -3.20 -41.01 25.05
CA GLY A 321 -3.48 -40.76 26.48
C GLY A 321 -4.25 -39.48 26.83
N VAL A 322 -4.63 -38.63 25.86
CA VAL A 322 -5.52 -37.49 26.13
C VAL A 322 -6.96 -38.00 26.22
N ARG A 323 -7.51 -38.11 27.43
CA ARG A 323 -8.92 -38.47 27.63
C ARG A 323 -9.79 -37.36 27.04
N THR A 324 -10.67 -37.73 26.12
CA THR A 324 -11.67 -36.84 25.48
C THR A 324 -12.68 -36.23 26.45
N GLU A 325 -12.66 -36.61 27.73
CA GLU A 325 -13.67 -36.26 28.75
C GLU A 325 -13.25 -35.13 29.71
N ASP A 326 -11.97 -34.73 29.77
CA ASP A 326 -11.48 -33.71 30.73
C ASP A 326 -11.32 -32.29 30.13
N CYS A 327 -11.94 -31.99 28.99
CA CYS A 327 -11.80 -30.69 28.32
C CYS A 327 -13.15 -30.02 28.11
N THR A 328 -13.43 -28.94 28.85
CA THR A 328 -14.68 -28.18 28.77
C THR A 328 -14.72 -27.21 27.57
N SER A 329 -15.90 -27.18 26.93
CA SER A 329 -16.41 -26.23 25.93
C SER A 329 -15.93 -26.36 24.47
N GLY A 330 -16.91 -26.46 23.55
CA GLY A 330 -16.70 -26.63 22.11
C GLY A 330 -16.04 -25.41 21.47
N SER A 331 -15.14 -25.64 20.52
CA SER A 331 -14.40 -24.57 19.85
C SER A 331 -15.11 -24.09 18.59
N ILE A 332 -15.21 -22.76 18.46
CA ILE A 332 -15.84 -22.07 17.32
C ILE A 332 -14.91 -22.09 16.09
N ASP A 333 -13.60 -22.33 16.28
CA ASP A 333 -12.56 -22.15 15.25
C ASP A 333 -11.77 -23.43 14.89
N GLY A 334 -12.19 -24.61 15.38
CA GLY A 334 -11.58 -25.92 15.05
C GLY A 334 -10.27 -26.27 15.78
N PHE A 335 -9.84 -25.44 16.74
CA PHE A 335 -8.71 -25.71 17.63
C PHE A 335 -9.16 -26.20 19.00
N ARG A 336 -8.33 -26.99 19.69
CA ARG A 336 -8.48 -27.22 21.14
C ARG A 336 -7.22 -26.81 21.88
N ASP A 337 -7.40 -26.29 23.09
CA ASP A 337 -6.29 -26.03 24.01
C ASP A 337 -5.79 -27.37 24.55
N LEU A 338 -4.53 -27.67 24.28
CA LEU A 338 -3.91 -28.94 24.61
C LEU A 338 -3.28 -28.95 26.00
N GLY A 339 -2.78 -27.79 26.45
CA GLY A 339 -1.99 -27.69 27.68
C GLY A 339 -0.82 -28.68 27.76
N LEU A 340 -0.42 -29.30 26.63
CA LEU A 340 0.58 -30.37 26.59
C LEU A 340 1.91 -29.80 27.06
N TYR A 341 2.48 -30.44 28.07
CA TYR A 341 3.54 -29.88 28.87
C TYR A 341 4.56 -30.97 29.21
N GLU A 342 5.79 -30.73 28.80
CA GLU A 342 6.95 -31.54 29.16
C GLU A 342 7.95 -30.65 29.89
N GLU A 343 8.50 -31.14 31.01
CA GLU A 343 9.54 -30.44 31.75
C GLU A 343 10.66 -31.35 32.19
N ARG A 344 11.86 -30.77 32.27
CA ARG A 344 13.05 -31.44 32.79
C ARG A 344 13.97 -30.44 33.46
N GLU A 345 14.42 -30.80 34.65
CA GLU A 345 15.50 -30.09 35.33
C GLU A 345 16.85 -30.77 35.03
N LEU A 346 17.78 -30.02 34.45
CA LEU A 346 19.14 -30.45 34.09
C LEU A 346 20.12 -29.89 35.13
N ARG A 347 20.47 -30.70 36.13
CA ARG A 347 21.29 -30.26 37.28
C ARG A 347 22.79 -30.50 37.06
N VAL A 348 23.60 -29.56 37.53
CA VAL A 348 25.05 -29.71 37.75
C VAL A 348 25.30 -30.08 39.22
N PRO A 349 26.04 -31.15 39.54
CA PRO A 349 26.32 -31.53 40.92
C PRO A 349 27.02 -30.41 41.70
N GLY A 350 26.41 -29.95 42.80
CA GLY A 350 26.97 -28.91 43.68
C GLY A 350 26.55 -27.46 43.40
N SER A 351 25.67 -27.19 42.41
CA SER A 351 25.19 -25.82 42.14
C SER A 351 24.09 -25.38 43.12
N VAL A 352 24.28 -24.24 43.81
CA VAL A 352 23.35 -23.69 44.83
C VAL A 352 22.44 -22.56 44.27
N HIS A 353 22.64 -22.15 43.01
CA HIS A 353 21.95 -21.01 42.38
C HIS A 353 20.74 -21.42 41.52
N GLU A 354 19.74 -20.55 41.40
CA GLU A 354 18.63 -20.69 40.44
C GLU A 354 19.18 -20.87 39.01
N GLY A 355 18.76 -21.96 38.35
CA GLY A 355 19.22 -22.33 37.02
C GLY A 355 18.67 -21.41 35.91
N SER A 356 19.35 -21.41 34.78
CA SER A 356 18.89 -20.76 33.53
C SER A 356 17.67 -21.50 32.97
N LYS A 357 16.75 -20.83 32.26
CA LYS A 357 15.50 -21.46 31.77
C LYS A 357 15.44 -21.53 30.25
N LEU A 358 15.09 -22.69 29.68
CA LEU A 358 14.68 -22.84 28.28
C LEU A 358 13.17 -23.11 28.24
N MET A 359 12.41 -22.32 27.50
CA MET A 359 10.97 -22.55 27.33
C MET A 359 10.61 -22.60 25.86
N CYS A 360 10.23 -23.78 25.39
CA CYS A 360 9.82 -24.00 24.02
C CYS A 360 8.29 -23.99 23.94
N LYS A 361 7.71 -23.22 23.01
CA LYS A 361 6.25 -23.11 22.87
C LYS A 361 5.83 -23.24 21.41
N THR A 362 4.94 -24.18 21.12
CA THR A 362 4.17 -24.20 19.87
C THR A 362 2.81 -23.56 20.12
N MET A 363 2.47 -22.50 19.38
CA MET A 363 1.21 -21.78 19.61
C MET A 363 0.03 -22.46 18.91
N TYR A 364 0.14 -22.72 17.60
CA TYR A 364 -0.89 -23.37 16.79
C TYR A 364 -0.28 -24.51 15.97
N ALA A 365 -0.87 -25.70 16.06
CA ALA A 365 -0.39 -26.91 15.40
C ALA A 365 -1.47 -27.61 14.55
N TRP A 366 -1.06 -28.17 13.42
CA TRP A 366 -1.89 -28.98 12.51
C TRP A 366 -1.24 -30.33 12.21
N LYS A 367 -2.05 -31.34 11.89
CA LYS A 367 -1.59 -32.73 11.68
C LYS A 367 -0.84 -32.93 10.39
N GLN A 368 -1.33 -32.38 9.29
CA GLN A 368 -0.80 -32.72 7.99
C GLN A 368 0.55 -32.03 7.76
N PRO A 369 1.57 -32.75 7.27
CA PRO A 369 2.90 -32.20 6.98
C PRO A 369 2.88 -31.46 5.63
N ILE A 370 2.10 -30.38 5.56
CA ILE A 370 1.92 -29.54 4.37
C ILE A 370 1.96 -28.07 4.77
N SER A 371 2.02 -27.15 3.79
CA SER A 371 2.05 -25.71 4.09
C SER A 371 0.80 -25.26 4.88
N PRO A 372 0.93 -24.28 5.81
CA PRO A 372 -0.13 -23.92 6.75
C PRO A 372 -1.51 -23.65 6.15
N HIS A 373 -1.61 -22.86 5.09
CA HIS A 373 -2.91 -22.58 4.43
C HIS A 373 -3.65 -23.85 3.96
N LEU A 374 -2.94 -24.87 3.48
CA LEU A 374 -3.55 -26.13 3.06
C LEU A 374 -3.94 -27.00 4.26
N ALA A 375 -3.16 -26.95 5.34
CA ALA A 375 -3.50 -27.66 6.58
C ALA A 375 -4.80 -27.12 7.17
N VAL A 376 -4.96 -25.79 7.19
CA VAL A 376 -6.23 -25.11 7.56
C VAL A 376 -7.40 -25.59 6.70
N GLU A 377 -7.25 -25.60 5.37
CA GLU A 377 -8.31 -26.04 4.46
C GLU A 377 -8.73 -27.50 4.68
N ARG A 378 -7.78 -28.38 4.98
CA ARG A 378 -8.03 -29.82 5.14
C ARG A 378 -8.53 -30.21 6.52
N GLU A 379 -8.12 -29.48 7.55
CA GLU A 379 -8.41 -29.82 8.95
C GLU A 379 -9.48 -28.91 9.56
N SER A 380 -9.96 -27.91 8.81
CA SER A 380 -11.01 -26.97 9.23
C SER A 380 -10.71 -26.24 10.55
N ALA A 381 -9.42 -26.06 10.85
CA ALA A 381 -8.93 -25.31 12.01
C ALA A 381 -8.32 -23.99 11.54
N PHE A 382 -9.05 -22.89 11.70
CA PHE A 382 -8.70 -21.57 11.15
C PHE A 382 -8.21 -20.61 12.25
N VAL A 383 -7.15 -19.86 11.95
CA VAL A 383 -6.68 -18.75 12.79
C VAL A 383 -6.42 -17.54 11.91
N SER A 384 -6.99 -16.39 12.27
CA SER A 384 -6.78 -15.14 11.54
C SER A 384 -5.41 -14.52 11.89
N ASP A 385 -4.94 -13.63 11.02
CA ASP A 385 -3.68 -12.91 11.23
C ASP A 385 -3.70 -12.10 12.53
N SER A 386 -4.79 -11.38 12.82
CA SER A 386 -4.91 -10.57 14.03
C SER A 386 -4.87 -11.40 15.32
N VAL A 387 -5.54 -12.55 15.34
CA VAL A 387 -5.54 -13.47 16.48
C VAL A 387 -4.15 -14.10 16.67
N LEU A 388 -3.48 -14.48 15.58
CA LEU A 388 -2.14 -15.05 15.63
C LEU A 388 -1.13 -14.03 16.16
N LEU A 389 -1.17 -12.78 15.68
CA LEU A 389 -0.31 -11.70 16.17
C LEU A 389 -0.59 -11.35 17.64
N GLN A 390 -1.85 -11.27 18.05
CA GLN A 390 -2.21 -11.03 19.44
C GLN A 390 -1.70 -12.15 20.36
N SER A 391 -1.84 -13.41 19.92
CA SER A 391 -1.33 -14.57 20.65
C SER A 391 0.21 -14.53 20.76
N LEU A 392 0.91 -14.08 19.71
CA LEU A 392 2.36 -13.93 19.73
C LEU A 392 2.79 -12.83 20.70
N GLN A 393 2.12 -11.67 20.68
CA GLN A 393 2.36 -10.61 21.65
C GLN A 393 2.15 -11.07 23.09
N GLN A 394 1.05 -11.79 23.37
CA GLN A 394 0.81 -12.33 24.71
C GLN A 394 1.96 -13.23 25.16
N ASN A 395 2.46 -14.09 24.29
CA ASN A 395 3.59 -14.96 24.59
C ASN A 395 4.90 -14.19 24.80
N LEU A 396 5.16 -13.12 24.04
CA LEU A 396 6.34 -12.27 24.21
C LEU A 396 6.28 -11.43 25.49
N LEU A 397 5.08 -11.01 25.91
CA LEU A 397 4.89 -10.18 27.10
C LEU A 397 4.79 -10.97 28.41
N PHE A 398 4.30 -12.22 28.37
CA PHE A 398 4.01 -13.04 29.55
C PHE A 398 5.17 -13.07 30.56
N GLN A 399 6.38 -13.32 30.08
CA GLN A 399 7.57 -13.42 30.92
C GLN A 399 8.24 -12.09 31.26
N THR A 400 7.85 -11.01 30.57
CA THR A 400 8.36 -9.69 30.91
C THR A 400 7.67 -9.12 32.15
N ARG A 401 6.50 -9.68 32.51
CA ARG A 401 5.68 -9.26 33.67
C ARG A 401 5.96 -10.06 34.93
N GLU A 402 6.44 -11.30 34.81
CA GLU A 402 7.04 -12.07 35.91
C GLU A 402 8.43 -11.47 36.22
N LYS A 403 8.44 -10.28 36.81
CA LYS A 403 9.64 -9.78 37.49
C LYS A 403 9.88 -10.72 38.67
N ASP A 404 10.85 -11.64 38.54
CA ASP A 404 11.53 -12.16 39.72
C ASP A 404 12.00 -10.95 40.53
N ALA A 405 11.71 -10.95 41.83
CA ALA A 405 11.73 -9.82 42.77
C ALA A 405 13.07 -9.06 42.90
N PHE A 406 14.06 -9.36 42.07
CA PHE A 406 15.41 -8.83 42.11
C PHE A 406 15.97 -8.29 40.78
N GLY A 407 15.23 -8.32 39.67
CA GLY A 407 15.66 -7.64 38.42
C GLY A 407 16.97 -8.17 37.81
N LYS A 408 17.30 -9.46 38.03
CA LYS A 408 18.61 -10.06 37.73
C LYS A 408 18.62 -11.10 36.59
N CYS A 409 17.54 -11.33 35.85
CA CYS A 409 17.52 -12.35 34.78
C CYS A 409 17.51 -11.72 33.37
N GLN A 410 18.35 -12.22 32.45
CA GLN A 410 18.37 -11.79 31.04
C GLN A 410 17.55 -12.76 30.18
N LEU A 411 16.43 -12.29 29.61
CA LEU A 411 15.55 -13.05 28.71
C LEU A 411 16.00 -12.88 27.24
N TRP A 412 15.76 -13.90 26.42
CA TRP A 412 15.92 -13.90 24.96
C TRP A 412 14.70 -14.55 24.31
N ASN A 413 14.20 -13.97 23.22
CA ASN A 413 13.12 -14.57 22.43
C ASN A 413 13.61 -14.96 21.04
N ILE A 414 13.36 -16.22 20.68
CA ILE A 414 13.60 -16.76 19.34
C ILE A 414 12.25 -17.13 18.74
N VAL A 415 11.82 -16.40 17.71
CA VAL A 415 10.55 -16.64 17.01
C VAL A 415 10.83 -17.33 15.69
N GLU A 416 10.57 -18.63 15.61
CA GLU A 416 10.82 -19.39 14.39
C GLU A 416 9.58 -19.41 13.48
N ILE A 417 9.72 -18.92 12.25
CA ILE A 417 8.64 -18.88 11.27
C ILE A 417 8.45 -20.26 10.58
N ALA A 418 7.35 -20.47 9.87
CA ALA A 418 7.07 -21.75 9.19
C ALA A 418 7.46 -21.69 7.70
N GLY A 419 8.07 -22.74 7.14
CA GLY A 419 8.49 -22.70 5.72
C GLY A 419 9.48 -21.56 5.39
N GLY A 420 9.54 -21.12 4.13
CA GLY A 420 10.38 -19.98 3.71
C GLY A 420 9.71 -18.60 3.87
N VAL A 421 10.48 -17.52 3.66
CA VAL A 421 10.07 -16.10 3.85
C VAL A 421 8.68 -15.76 3.30
N ALA A 422 8.38 -16.17 2.07
CA ALA A 422 7.12 -15.85 1.38
C ALA A 422 6.15 -17.05 1.36
N SER A 423 6.25 -17.97 2.31
CA SER A 423 5.27 -19.06 2.42
C SER A 423 3.94 -18.51 2.95
N PRO A 424 2.79 -18.98 2.43
CA PRO A 424 1.50 -18.61 3.00
C PRO A 424 1.35 -19.17 4.43
N GLY A 425 0.99 -18.29 5.37
CA GLY A 425 0.56 -18.65 6.71
C GLY A 425 -0.84 -19.29 6.72
N PRO A 426 -1.43 -19.53 7.91
CA PRO A 426 -2.72 -20.20 8.05
C PRO A 426 -3.87 -19.51 7.28
N SER A 427 -3.91 -18.18 7.27
CA SER A 427 -4.91 -17.38 6.56
C SER A 427 -4.72 -17.31 5.04
N GLY A 428 -3.55 -17.75 4.54
CA GLY A 428 -3.09 -17.52 3.18
C GLY A 428 -2.23 -16.26 2.99
N THR A 429 -2.17 -15.36 3.98
CA THR A 429 -1.25 -14.22 3.97
C THR A 429 0.20 -14.70 3.95
N LEU A 430 1.07 -14.08 3.15
CA LEU A 430 2.49 -14.44 3.14
C LEU A 430 3.11 -14.12 4.50
N GLN A 431 3.98 -14.98 5.03
CA GLN A 431 4.50 -14.80 6.40
C GLN A 431 5.26 -13.49 6.60
N CYS A 432 6.01 -13.03 5.60
CA CYS A 432 6.65 -11.72 5.62
C CYS A 432 5.67 -10.53 5.62
N ASP A 433 4.42 -10.71 5.18
CA ASP A 433 3.37 -9.69 5.32
C ASP A 433 2.63 -9.83 6.66
N LEU A 434 2.37 -11.07 7.11
CA LEU A 434 1.73 -11.39 8.39
C LEU A 434 2.47 -10.77 9.59
N TYR A 435 3.79 -10.97 9.68
CA TYR A 435 4.58 -10.48 10.83
C TYR A 435 5.04 -9.03 10.68
N ARG A 436 4.65 -8.34 9.60
CA ARG A 436 5.10 -6.97 9.30
C ARG A 436 4.70 -5.95 10.37
N PRO A 437 3.53 -6.05 11.02
CA PRO A 437 3.15 -5.12 12.08
C PRO A 437 4.12 -5.10 13.28
N PHE A 438 4.82 -6.20 13.55
CA PHE A 438 5.85 -6.24 14.62
C PHE A 438 7.22 -5.73 14.16
N ARG A 439 7.59 -5.95 12.88
CA ARG A 439 8.89 -5.56 12.30
C ARG A 439 10.10 -5.97 13.17
N LEU A 440 10.06 -7.17 13.76
CA LEU A 440 11.18 -7.69 14.55
C LEU A 440 12.41 -7.90 13.65
N PRO A 441 13.64 -7.66 14.14
CA PRO A 441 14.85 -8.04 13.43
C PRO A 441 14.93 -9.56 13.31
N GLY A 442 15.75 -10.07 12.39
CA GLY A 442 15.85 -11.52 12.21
C GLY A 442 17.17 -12.04 11.66
N VAL A 443 17.31 -13.35 11.72
CA VAL A 443 18.37 -14.13 11.08
C VAL A 443 17.78 -14.84 9.87
N LEU A 444 18.49 -14.82 8.75
CA LEU A 444 18.09 -15.57 7.55
C LEU A 444 18.92 -16.84 7.42
N VAL A 445 18.25 -17.99 7.50
CA VAL A 445 18.85 -19.29 7.19
C VAL A 445 18.86 -19.45 5.67
N GLY A 446 20.05 -19.31 5.08
CA GLY A 446 20.29 -19.45 3.64
C GLY A 446 20.36 -20.90 3.19
N ASP A 447 20.59 -21.09 1.90
CA ASP A 447 20.75 -22.41 1.28
C ASP A 447 22.18 -22.55 0.70
N GLY A 448 22.93 -23.52 1.21
CA GLY A 448 24.29 -23.81 0.73
C GLY A 448 24.35 -24.76 -0.47
N ARG A 449 23.22 -25.33 -0.89
CA ARG A 449 23.16 -26.24 -2.05
C ARG A 449 23.27 -25.46 -3.37
N LEU A 450 23.38 -26.19 -4.47
CA LEU A 450 23.35 -25.60 -5.81
C LEU A 450 22.04 -24.84 -6.04
N GLY A 451 22.15 -23.60 -6.55
CA GLY A 451 21.02 -22.66 -6.67
C GLY A 451 20.71 -21.87 -5.40
N GLY A 452 21.36 -22.21 -4.28
CA GLY A 452 21.10 -21.62 -2.97
C GLY A 452 21.52 -20.15 -2.84
N ILE A 453 22.53 -19.69 -3.59
CA ILE A 453 22.92 -18.27 -3.67
C ILE A 453 21.71 -17.42 -4.10
N SER A 454 21.09 -17.78 -5.23
CA SER A 454 19.93 -17.06 -5.76
C SER A 454 18.74 -17.14 -4.81
N GLY A 455 18.43 -18.32 -4.27
CA GLY A 455 17.33 -18.48 -3.33
C GLY A 455 17.50 -17.65 -2.05
N THR A 456 18.74 -17.56 -1.56
CA THR A 456 19.08 -16.78 -0.37
C THR A 456 18.99 -15.27 -0.65
N ILE A 457 19.52 -14.78 -1.77
CA ILE A 457 19.41 -13.38 -2.17
C ILE A 457 17.94 -12.98 -2.35
N SER A 458 17.14 -13.78 -3.07
CA SER A 458 15.72 -13.47 -3.28
C SER A 458 14.92 -13.45 -1.97
N ALA A 459 15.22 -14.34 -1.03
CA ALA A 459 14.59 -14.33 0.29
C ALA A 459 15.01 -13.09 1.12
N TYR A 460 16.29 -12.73 1.07
CA TYR A 460 16.82 -11.52 1.71
C TYR A 460 16.16 -10.25 1.15
N GLU A 461 16.13 -10.08 -0.17
CA GLU A 461 15.51 -8.94 -0.85
C GLU A 461 14.01 -8.86 -0.53
N THR A 462 13.33 -10.01 -0.45
CA THR A 462 11.90 -10.09 -0.07
C THR A 462 11.65 -9.54 1.33
N LEU A 463 12.55 -9.78 2.28
CA LEU A 463 12.51 -9.23 3.63
C LEU A 463 12.83 -7.72 3.63
N LYS A 464 13.90 -7.30 2.94
CA LYS A 464 14.27 -5.87 2.86
C LYS A 464 13.19 -5.02 2.21
N LEU A 465 12.53 -5.52 1.17
CA LEU A 465 11.43 -4.83 0.47
C LEU A 465 10.21 -4.58 1.35
N ARG A 466 10.07 -5.33 2.45
CA ARG A 466 9.03 -5.14 3.48
C ARG A 466 9.52 -4.33 4.67
N GLY A 467 10.78 -3.92 4.71
CA GLY A 467 11.34 -3.09 5.79
C GLY A 467 11.83 -3.87 7.02
N TYR A 468 12.11 -5.17 6.87
CA TYR A 468 12.80 -5.93 7.91
C TYR A 468 14.30 -5.64 7.93
N ASP A 469 14.90 -5.78 9.10
CA ASP A 469 16.34 -5.82 9.28
C ASP A 469 16.79 -7.27 9.51
N VAL A 470 17.80 -7.68 8.74
CA VAL A 470 18.43 -9.00 8.86
C VAL A 470 19.79 -8.75 9.49
N ALA A 471 20.06 -9.38 10.63
CA ALA A 471 21.30 -9.18 11.40
C ALA A 471 22.43 -10.11 10.92
N ALA A 472 22.08 -11.30 10.43
CA ALA A 472 23.04 -12.26 9.87
C ALA A 472 22.37 -13.21 8.87
N ILE A 473 23.17 -13.75 7.95
CA ILE A 473 22.83 -14.93 7.15
C ILE A 473 23.63 -16.12 7.68
N ILE A 474 23.00 -17.27 7.82
CA ILE A 474 23.66 -18.52 8.20
C ILE A 474 23.24 -19.64 7.25
N LEU A 475 24.18 -20.45 6.77
CA LEU A 475 23.89 -21.54 5.84
C LEU A 475 24.76 -22.78 6.10
N GLU A 476 24.27 -23.94 5.73
CA GLU A 476 25.01 -25.20 5.76
C GLU A 476 25.99 -25.29 4.58
N ASP A 477 27.25 -25.63 4.85
CA ASP A 477 28.26 -25.89 3.84
C ASP A 477 27.94 -27.14 3.03
N ASN A 478 28.01 -27.02 1.71
CA ASN A 478 27.88 -28.12 0.77
C ASN A 478 29.09 -28.17 -0.21
N GLY A 479 30.20 -27.50 0.12
CA GLY A 479 31.44 -27.48 -0.66
C GLY A 479 31.38 -26.61 -1.92
N LEU A 480 30.46 -25.64 -1.97
CA LEU A 480 30.21 -24.79 -3.15
C LEU A 480 30.66 -23.34 -2.95
N SER A 481 31.16 -22.98 -1.78
CA SER A 481 31.61 -21.62 -1.44
C SER A 481 30.55 -20.53 -1.70
N ASN A 482 29.28 -20.86 -1.42
CA ASN A 482 28.15 -19.94 -1.64
C ASN A 482 28.32 -18.63 -0.86
N GLU A 483 28.95 -18.67 0.31
CA GLU A 483 29.24 -17.55 1.19
C GLU A 483 30.08 -16.46 0.53
N GLU A 484 31.03 -16.80 -0.34
CA GLU A 484 31.87 -15.81 -1.02
C GLU A 484 31.04 -14.91 -1.94
N SER A 485 30.12 -15.53 -2.69
CA SER A 485 29.19 -14.81 -3.57
C SER A 485 28.18 -13.97 -2.78
N LEU A 486 27.68 -14.50 -1.65
CA LEU A 486 26.75 -13.78 -0.78
C LEU A 486 27.43 -12.57 -0.12
N LEU A 487 28.64 -12.73 0.42
CA LEU A 487 29.43 -11.64 1.00
C LEU A 487 29.73 -10.54 -0.01
N SER A 488 30.06 -10.93 -1.24
CA SER A 488 30.27 -10.00 -2.35
C SER A 488 29.02 -9.17 -2.66
N TYR A 489 27.85 -9.82 -2.80
CA TYR A 489 26.56 -9.14 -3.02
C TYR A 489 26.20 -8.21 -1.86
N LEU A 490 26.46 -8.62 -0.62
CA LEU A 490 26.17 -7.83 0.59
C LEU A 490 27.21 -6.75 0.88
N HIS A 491 28.23 -6.61 0.04
CA HIS A 491 29.36 -5.68 0.20
C HIS A 491 30.02 -5.76 1.58
N ASN A 492 30.12 -6.96 2.16
CA ASN A 492 30.63 -7.20 3.52
C ASN A 492 29.94 -6.40 4.64
N ARG A 493 28.73 -5.88 4.40
CA ARG A 493 27.96 -5.13 5.41
C ARG A 493 27.16 -6.02 6.35
N LEU A 494 26.89 -7.25 5.92
CA LEU A 494 26.10 -8.23 6.65
C LEU A 494 26.93 -9.52 6.81
N PRO A 495 27.11 -10.03 8.04
CA PRO A 495 27.83 -11.28 8.27
C PRO A 495 27.12 -12.47 7.60
N VAL A 496 27.92 -13.34 6.97
CA VAL A 496 27.50 -14.63 6.43
C VAL A 496 28.28 -15.72 7.16
N LEU A 497 27.56 -16.58 7.87
CA LEU A 497 28.10 -17.67 8.68
C LEU A 497 27.87 -19.00 7.99
N VAL A 498 28.87 -19.88 8.05
CA VAL A 498 28.86 -21.19 7.40
C VAL A 498 28.94 -22.28 8.45
N LEU A 499 27.91 -23.12 8.51
CA LEU A 499 27.87 -24.32 9.34
C LEU A 499 28.51 -25.50 8.58
N PRO A 500 29.16 -26.46 9.25
CA PRO A 500 29.61 -27.68 8.59
C PRO A 500 28.44 -28.48 8.01
N ALA A 501 28.71 -29.31 7.02
CA ALA A 501 27.72 -30.20 6.42
C ALA A 501 27.01 -31.07 7.47
N ILE A 502 25.69 -31.15 7.40
CA ILE A 502 24.86 -31.96 8.30
C ILE A 502 25.07 -33.44 7.94
N PRO A 503 25.25 -34.33 8.94
CA PRO A 503 25.29 -35.77 8.71
C PRO A 503 24.10 -36.27 7.89
N ARG A 504 24.38 -37.07 6.85
CA ARG A 504 23.34 -37.64 5.98
C ARG A 504 22.66 -38.87 6.58
N ASP A 505 23.30 -39.50 7.55
CA ASP A 505 22.71 -40.60 8.31
C ASP A 505 21.60 -40.07 9.21
N LEU A 506 20.36 -40.50 8.95
CA LEU A 506 19.18 -40.07 9.70
C LEU A 506 19.15 -40.60 11.14
N SER A 507 20.00 -41.58 11.47
CA SER A 507 20.16 -42.10 12.82
C SER A 507 21.16 -41.31 13.69
N ASP A 508 21.89 -40.37 13.08
CA ASP A 508 22.86 -39.52 13.77
C ASP A 508 22.14 -38.58 14.77
N ASN A 509 22.68 -38.49 15.99
CA ASN A 509 22.12 -37.65 17.05
C ASN A 509 22.52 -36.17 16.95
N LEU A 510 23.37 -35.81 16.00
CA LEU A 510 23.91 -34.49 15.68
C LEU A 510 24.85 -33.88 16.73
N MET A 511 25.20 -34.59 17.81
CA MET A 511 26.00 -33.99 18.90
C MET A 511 27.41 -33.61 18.46
N GLU A 512 28.07 -34.46 17.66
CA GLU A 512 29.38 -34.11 17.09
C GLU A 512 29.28 -32.91 16.13
N TRP A 513 28.21 -32.86 15.34
CA TRP A 513 27.93 -31.73 14.44
C TRP A 513 27.71 -30.42 15.20
N PHE A 514 26.92 -30.44 16.28
CA PHE A 514 26.74 -29.28 17.17
C PHE A 514 28.04 -28.88 17.86
N GLY A 515 28.90 -29.86 18.21
CA GLY A 515 30.25 -29.62 18.72
C GLY A 515 31.11 -28.84 17.74
N LYS A 516 31.17 -29.30 16.47
CA LYS A 516 31.90 -28.61 15.38
C LYS A 516 31.32 -27.25 15.02
N SER A 517 30.01 -27.08 15.18
CA SER A 517 29.28 -25.84 14.86
C SER A 517 29.31 -24.81 15.99
N TRP A 518 29.91 -25.14 17.14
CA TRP A 518 29.80 -24.35 18.36
C TRP A 518 30.28 -22.89 18.20
N ASP A 519 31.44 -22.70 17.58
CA ASP A 519 32.04 -21.38 17.41
C ASP A 519 31.24 -20.52 16.41
N VAL A 520 30.59 -21.16 15.43
CA VAL A 520 29.69 -20.49 14.48
C VAL A 520 28.45 -19.98 15.20
N PHE A 521 27.84 -20.79 16.07
CA PHE A 521 26.70 -20.35 16.88
C PHE A 521 27.09 -19.30 17.93
N GLY A 522 28.29 -19.40 18.51
CA GLY A 522 28.83 -18.36 19.39
C GLY A 522 29.05 -17.03 18.66
N SER A 523 29.55 -17.08 17.43
CA SER A 523 29.66 -15.90 16.56
C SER A 523 28.30 -15.32 16.23
N LEU A 524 27.31 -16.16 15.88
CA LEU A 524 25.94 -15.72 15.64
C LEU A 524 25.36 -15.02 16.87
N HIS A 525 25.47 -15.62 18.05
CA HIS A 525 25.00 -15.01 19.30
C HIS A 525 25.66 -13.64 19.53
N SER A 526 26.98 -13.53 19.37
CA SER A 526 27.70 -12.26 19.53
C SER A 526 27.23 -11.18 18.54
N ILE A 527 26.95 -11.56 17.28
CA ILE A 527 26.42 -10.64 16.26
C ILE A 527 25.03 -10.13 16.66
N LEU A 528 24.16 -11.00 17.17
CA LEU A 528 22.81 -10.61 17.60
C LEU A 528 22.83 -9.71 18.84
N VAL A 529 23.74 -9.95 19.78
CA VAL A 529 23.97 -9.05 20.93
C VAL A 529 24.37 -7.66 20.43
N ASP A 530 25.36 -7.59 19.54
CA ASP A 530 25.86 -6.33 19.00
C ASP A 530 24.79 -5.56 18.20
N ASP A 531 24.03 -6.25 17.34
CA ASP A 531 22.90 -5.66 16.60
C ASP A 531 21.84 -5.07 17.54
N TYR A 532 21.44 -5.84 18.56
CA TYR A 532 20.51 -5.37 19.58
C TYR A 532 21.05 -4.15 20.34
N THR A 533 22.28 -4.20 20.84
CA THR A 533 22.89 -3.10 21.58
C THR A 533 23.00 -1.84 20.72
N LYS A 534 23.40 -1.96 19.46
CA LYS A 534 23.45 -0.83 18.50
C LYS A 534 22.07 -0.23 18.26
N ARG A 535 21.05 -1.07 18.08
CA ARG A 535 19.66 -0.62 17.90
C ARG A 535 19.17 0.15 19.13
N MET A 536 19.36 -0.39 20.32
CA MET A 536 18.93 0.26 21.57
C MET A 536 19.66 1.58 21.80
N GLY A 537 20.99 1.59 21.67
CA GLY A 537 21.78 2.81 21.77
C GLY A 537 21.32 3.88 20.77
N ARG A 538 20.98 3.50 19.54
CA ARG A 538 20.42 4.44 18.57
C ARG A 538 19.06 4.99 19.01
N LEU A 539 18.14 4.14 19.46
CA LEU A 539 16.80 4.55 19.89
C LEU A 539 16.85 5.51 21.10
N HIS A 540 17.76 5.30 22.04
CA HIS A 540 17.96 6.17 23.20
C HIS A 540 18.48 7.56 22.82
N GLU A 541 19.36 7.66 21.83
CA GLU A 541 19.96 8.93 21.43
C GLU A 541 19.09 9.76 20.47
N MET A 542 18.09 9.15 19.84
CA MET A 542 17.32 9.77 18.74
C MET A 542 16.60 11.05 19.16
N SER A 543 15.92 11.08 20.31
CA SER A 543 15.21 12.26 20.80
C SER A 543 16.15 13.44 21.01
N LYS A 544 17.24 13.21 21.76
CA LYS A 544 18.27 14.20 22.06
C LYS A 544 18.93 14.74 20.80
N LYS A 545 19.40 13.84 19.93
CA LYS A 545 20.04 14.22 18.66
C LYS A 545 19.10 14.97 17.75
N ALA A 546 17.82 14.62 17.73
CA ALA A 546 16.83 15.34 16.95
C ALA A 546 16.65 16.77 17.46
N GLY A 547 16.57 16.97 18.77
CA GLY A 547 16.48 18.31 19.39
C GLY A 547 17.73 19.18 19.16
N THR A 548 18.90 18.59 18.91
CA THR A 548 20.13 19.35 18.64
C THR A 548 20.43 19.56 17.16
N ILE A 549 20.01 18.64 16.29
CA ILE A 549 20.38 18.65 14.86
C ILE A 549 19.26 19.17 13.96
N PHE A 550 17.99 18.88 14.28
CA PHE A 550 16.88 19.23 13.39
C PHE A 550 16.40 20.66 13.59
N TRP A 551 16.00 21.26 12.47
CA TRP A 551 15.12 22.42 12.45
C TRP A 551 13.75 21.98 11.95
N TRP A 552 12.83 21.73 12.87
CA TRP A 552 11.48 21.28 12.53
C TRP A 552 10.61 22.42 11.97
N PRO A 553 9.80 22.16 10.91
CA PRO A 553 8.86 23.15 10.40
C PRO A 553 7.72 23.39 11.40
N PHE A 554 7.20 24.62 11.44
CA PHE A 554 6.06 25.02 12.29
C PHE A 554 6.23 24.61 13.78
N THR A 555 7.44 24.72 14.32
CA THR A 555 7.78 24.29 15.67
C THR A 555 8.64 25.33 16.39
N GLN A 556 8.18 25.81 17.54
CA GLN A 556 8.99 26.66 18.43
C GLN A 556 9.92 25.79 19.26
N HIS A 557 11.21 25.77 18.91
CA HIS A 557 12.17 24.79 19.46
C HIS A 557 12.41 24.98 20.95
N SER A 558 12.30 26.22 21.47
CA SER A 558 12.42 26.50 22.91
C SER A 558 11.32 25.88 23.75
N LEU A 559 10.19 25.49 23.14
CA LEU A 559 9.04 24.88 23.80
C LEU A 559 8.97 23.35 23.60
N VAL A 560 9.97 22.75 22.96
CA VAL A 560 10.02 21.29 22.71
C VAL A 560 11.01 20.64 23.67
N PRO A 561 10.54 20.11 24.81
CA PRO A 561 11.38 19.32 25.69
C PRO A 561 11.66 17.95 25.04
N GLU A 562 12.85 17.40 25.32
CA GLU A 562 13.34 16.15 24.72
C GLU A 562 12.34 14.99 24.90
N GLU A 563 11.69 14.90 26.06
CA GLU A 563 10.77 13.83 26.43
C GLU A 563 9.48 13.83 25.60
N THR A 564 9.18 14.94 24.93
CA THR A 564 7.99 15.06 24.07
C THR A 564 8.27 14.70 22.61
N VAL A 565 9.54 14.58 22.23
CA VAL A 565 9.96 14.18 20.89
C VAL A 565 9.57 12.72 20.69
N THR A 566 8.68 12.47 19.73
CA THR A 566 8.21 11.12 19.44
C THR A 566 9.21 10.39 18.55
N VAL A 567 9.76 9.29 19.04
CA VAL A 567 10.67 8.43 18.28
C VAL A 567 9.84 7.40 17.51
N ILE A 568 9.65 7.63 16.21
CA ILE A 568 8.94 6.72 15.30
C ILE A 568 9.96 5.74 14.70
N ASP A 569 9.86 4.45 15.03
CA ASP A 569 10.71 3.39 14.46
C ASP A 569 10.24 3.00 13.05
N SER A 570 8.91 2.90 12.86
CA SER A 570 8.33 2.58 11.56
C SER A 570 6.83 2.92 11.50
N ARG A 571 6.19 2.64 10.34
CA ARG A 571 4.73 2.61 10.21
C ARG A 571 4.25 1.34 9.50
N SER A 572 3.04 0.90 9.81
CA SER A 572 2.33 -0.20 9.15
C SER A 572 0.86 0.17 8.99
N GLY A 573 0.45 0.47 7.75
CA GLY A 573 -0.85 1.05 7.45
C GLY A 573 -1.01 2.39 8.16
N GLU A 574 -2.10 2.52 8.94
CA GLU A 574 -2.45 3.73 9.68
C GLU A 574 -1.72 3.91 11.02
N ASN A 575 -0.92 2.92 11.46
CA ASN A 575 -0.27 2.95 12.77
C ASN A 575 1.23 3.23 12.67
N PHE A 576 1.71 4.18 13.47
CA PHE A 576 3.11 4.31 13.83
C PHE A 576 3.51 3.23 14.83
N ALA A 577 4.71 2.69 14.69
CA ALA A 577 5.41 1.94 15.71
C ALA A 577 6.37 2.91 16.42
N ILE A 578 6.04 3.30 17.65
CA ILE A 578 6.79 4.30 18.40
C ILE A 578 7.57 3.67 19.55
N HIS A 579 8.80 4.13 19.77
CA HIS A 579 9.60 3.75 20.92
C HIS A 579 9.17 4.54 22.16
N LYS A 580 8.94 3.85 23.27
CA LYS A 580 8.55 4.41 24.57
C LYS A 580 9.34 3.80 25.71
N VAL A 581 9.57 4.61 26.75
CA VAL A 581 10.15 4.22 28.03
C VAL A 581 9.16 4.55 29.14
N LYS A 582 8.70 3.56 29.91
CA LYS A 582 7.87 3.77 31.11
C LYS A 582 8.76 4.16 32.29
N LYS A 583 8.68 5.43 32.71
CA LYS A 583 9.51 6.03 33.77
C LYS A 583 9.52 5.25 35.08
N ASP A 584 8.38 4.70 35.50
CA ASP A 584 8.27 4.02 36.81
C ASP A 584 8.91 2.63 36.86
N SER A 585 9.21 2.03 35.70
CA SER A 585 9.64 0.63 35.62
C SER A 585 10.89 0.40 34.77
N ASN A 586 11.42 1.46 34.13
CA ASN A 586 12.43 1.38 33.06
C ASN A 586 12.08 0.34 31.98
N TYR A 587 10.78 0.09 31.78
CA TYR A 587 10.31 -0.83 30.76
C TYR A 587 10.26 -0.12 29.41
N GLU A 588 11.00 -0.67 28.45
CA GLU A 588 11.14 -0.13 27.11
C GLU A 588 10.38 -1.01 26.12
N PHE A 589 9.66 -0.38 25.20
CA PHE A 589 8.81 -1.09 24.26
C PHE A 589 8.51 -0.25 23.02
N ILE A 590 8.12 -0.95 21.96
CA ILE A 590 7.47 -0.36 20.80
C ILE A 590 5.96 -0.56 20.96
N SER A 591 5.20 0.53 20.81
CA SER A 591 3.72 0.47 20.79
C SER A 591 3.16 1.09 19.53
N HIS A 592 2.00 0.61 19.12
CA HIS A 592 1.29 1.18 17.98
C HIS A 592 0.51 2.45 18.38
N GLN A 593 0.57 3.47 17.52
CA GLN A 593 -0.27 4.66 17.62
C GLN A 593 -0.93 4.97 16.29
N PHE A 594 -2.24 5.18 16.30
CA PHE A 594 -2.96 5.60 15.11
C PHE A 594 -2.56 7.02 14.72
N ASP A 595 -2.16 7.21 13.46
CA ASP A 595 -1.77 8.51 12.88
C ASP A 595 -3.01 9.33 12.52
N ALA A 596 -3.66 9.92 13.55
CA ALA A 596 -4.91 10.67 13.41
C ALA A 596 -4.73 12.08 12.82
N CYS A 597 -3.49 12.60 12.73
CA CYS A 597 -3.23 13.79 11.90
C CYS A 597 -2.90 13.44 10.44
N ALA A 598 -2.95 12.14 10.10
CA ALA A 598 -2.62 11.59 8.80
C ALA A 598 -1.29 12.13 8.25
N SER A 599 -0.25 12.20 9.10
CA SER A 599 1.07 12.78 8.81
C SER A 599 0.96 14.04 7.94
N TRP A 600 0.31 15.07 8.48
CA TRP A 600 0.03 16.33 7.77
C TRP A 600 -0.96 16.17 6.60
N TRP A 601 -2.04 15.42 6.87
CA TRP A 601 -3.16 15.20 5.95
C TRP A 601 -2.78 14.48 4.64
N THR A 602 -1.63 13.79 4.62
CA THR A 602 -1.10 13.05 3.47
C THR A 602 -1.52 11.57 3.46
N GLN A 603 -1.76 10.97 4.63
CA GLN A 603 -1.91 9.52 4.73
C GLN A 603 -3.25 9.02 4.22
N GLY A 604 -3.16 7.85 3.56
CA GLY A 604 -4.26 7.07 3.02
C GLY A 604 -4.07 5.54 2.94
N PRO A 605 -2.85 4.96 2.91
CA PRO A 605 -2.70 3.54 2.63
C PRO A 605 -2.96 2.71 3.89
N ASP A 606 -3.74 1.64 3.72
CA ASP A 606 -3.73 0.52 4.66
C ASP A 606 -2.38 -0.25 4.56
N SER A 607 -2.20 -1.26 5.41
CA SER A 607 -0.98 -2.06 5.42
C SER A 607 -0.70 -2.77 4.10
N THR A 608 -1.74 -3.14 3.35
CA THR A 608 -1.62 -3.85 2.07
C THR A 608 -1.16 -2.89 0.98
N LEU A 609 -1.83 -1.74 0.83
CA LEU A 609 -1.46 -0.72 -0.13
C LEU A 609 -0.05 -0.18 0.15
N GLN A 610 0.35 -0.03 1.41
CA GLN A 610 1.70 0.39 1.75
C GLN A 610 2.76 -0.58 1.19
N MET A 611 2.53 -1.89 1.29
CA MET A 611 3.46 -2.90 0.76
C MET A 611 3.45 -2.95 -0.77
N GLU A 612 2.29 -2.75 -1.40
CA GLU A 612 2.17 -2.65 -2.85
C GLU A 612 2.90 -1.41 -3.40
N LEU A 613 2.73 -0.25 -2.77
CA LEU A 613 3.45 0.98 -3.13
C LEU A 613 4.95 0.83 -2.96
N ALA A 614 5.43 0.17 -1.89
CA ALA A 614 6.86 -0.08 -1.71
C ALA A 614 7.47 -0.90 -2.87
N ARG A 615 6.75 -1.94 -3.34
CA ARG A 615 7.17 -2.75 -4.49
C ARG A 615 7.18 -1.95 -5.79
N ASP A 616 6.10 -1.22 -6.06
CA ASP A 616 5.95 -0.43 -7.28
C ASP A 616 6.99 0.71 -7.34
N MET A 617 7.30 1.33 -6.20
CA MET A 617 8.34 2.35 -6.10
C MET A 617 9.75 1.77 -6.25
N GLY A 618 10.03 0.60 -5.67
CA GLY A 618 11.30 -0.11 -5.89
C GLY A 618 11.50 -0.43 -7.37
N TYR A 619 10.45 -0.91 -8.03
CA TYR A 619 10.43 -1.15 -9.48
C TYR A 619 10.68 0.13 -10.29
N ALA A 620 9.96 1.22 -9.99
CA ALA A 620 10.12 2.50 -10.69
C ALA A 620 11.53 3.08 -10.50
N THR A 621 12.10 2.93 -9.30
CA THR A 621 13.48 3.34 -9.00
C THR A 621 14.48 2.60 -9.87
N ALA A 622 14.39 1.27 -9.94
CA ALA A 622 15.29 0.46 -10.76
C ALA A 622 15.10 0.69 -12.27
N ARG A 623 13.86 0.92 -12.72
CA ARG A 623 13.55 1.11 -14.14
C ARG A 623 13.88 2.50 -14.66
N TYR A 624 13.65 3.54 -13.87
CA TYR A 624 13.70 4.92 -14.35
C TYR A 624 14.63 5.81 -13.52
N GLY A 625 14.73 5.60 -12.21
CA GLY A 625 15.28 6.62 -11.31
C GLY A 625 14.56 7.95 -11.51
N HIS A 626 15.31 9.01 -11.80
CA HIS A 626 14.78 10.27 -12.30
C HIS A 626 15.27 10.53 -13.73
N ILE A 627 14.36 10.92 -14.62
CA ILE A 627 14.61 11.23 -16.02
C ILE A 627 13.92 12.54 -16.40
N MET A 628 14.52 13.26 -17.35
CA MET A 628 14.08 14.58 -17.80
C MET A 628 12.63 14.53 -18.33
N PHE A 629 11.79 15.47 -17.87
CA PHE A 629 10.38 15.54 -18.27
C PHE A 629 10.08 16.48 -19.45
N PRO A 630 10.55 17.75 -19.49
CA PRO A 630 10.21 18.65 -20.59
C PRO A 630 10.51 18.03 -21.97
N GLU A 631 9.53 18.08 -22.87
CA GLU A 631 9.58 17.50 -24.23
C GLU A 631 9.74 15.97 -24.31
N ASN A 632 9.69 15.27 -23.16
CA ASN A 632 9.84 13.84 -23.06
C ASN A 632 8.56 13.18 -22.52
N VAL A 633 8.45 11.87 -22.65
CA VAL A 633 7.33 11.08 -22.13
C VAL A 633 7.83 9.75 -21.59
N TYR A 634 7.25 9.32 -20.48
CA TYR A 634 7.49 8.02 -19.87
C TYR A 634 6.23 7.52 -19.18
N GLU A 635 6.10 6.20 -19.16
CA GLU A 635 4.87 5.48 -18.77
C GLU A 635 4.23 6.01 -17.48
N PRO A 636 4.92 6.12 -16.34
CA PRO A 636 4.24 6.51 -15.11
C PRO A 636 3.69 7.95 -15.16
N ALA A 637 4.40 8.89 -15.79
CA ALA A 637 3.91 10.26 -15.91
C ALA A 637 2.71 10.37 -16.86
N LEU A 638 2.75 9.68 -18.00
CA LEU A 638 1.63 9.66 -18.95
C LEU A 638 0.40 8.99 -18.34
N HIS A 639 0.55 7.80 -17.78
CA HIS A 639 -0.53 7.05 -17.15
C HIS A 639 -1.15 7.83 -15.96
N CYS A 640 -0.32 8.46 -15.14
CA CYS A 640 -0.80 9.35 -14.07
C CYS A 640 -1.62 10.51 -14.64
N ALA A 641 -1.14 11.20 -15.68
CA ALA A 641 -1.88 12.28 -16.32
C ALA A 641 -3.22 11.81 -16.91
N GLU A 642 -3.26 10.64 -17.56
CA GLU A 642 -4.50 10.05 -18.09
C GLU A 642 -5.51 9.75 -16.98
N LEU A 643 -5.07 9.16 -15.86
CA LEU A 643 -5.92 8.90 -14.70
C LEU A 643 -6.47 10.18 -14.09
N LEU A 644 -5.65 11.24 -13.98
CA LEU A 644 -6.06 12.54 -13.48
C LEU A 644 -7.14 13.16 -14.36
N LEU A 645 -6.95 13.15 -15.69
CA LEU A 645 -7.92 13.69 -16.64
C LEU A 645 -9.22 12.86 -16.75
N LEU A 646 -9.14 11.54 -16.56
CA LEU A 646 -10.30 10.64 -16.54
C LEU A 646 -11.03 10.60 -15.18
N GLY A 647 -10.37 11.04 -14.11
CA GLY A 647 -10.88 11.13 -12.74
C GLY A 647 -11.22 12.57 -12.36
N VAL A 648 -10.42 13.19 -11.51
CA VAL A 648 -10.63 14.54 -10.94
C VAL A 648 -10.77 15.64 -11.99
N GLY A 649 -10.15 15.49 -13.16
CA GLY A 649 -10.24 16.43 -14.28
C GLY A 649 -11.43 16.21 -15.21
N LYS A 650 -12.22 15.16 -14.99
CA LYS A 650 -13.22 14.71 -15.96
C LYS A 650 -14.28 15.79 -16.21
N GLY A 651 -14.49 16.11 -17.48
CA GLY A 651 -15.53 17.05 -17.91
C GLY A 651 -15.11 18.52 -17.93
N TRP A 652 -13.89 18.87 -17.48
CA TRP A 652 -13.42 20.25 -17.50
C TRP A 652 -11.93 20.41 -17.86
N ALA A 653 -11.05 19.56 -17.32
CA ALA A 653 -9.61 19.67 -17.55
C ALA A 653 -9.16 18.94 -18.82
N SER A 654 -8.06 19.41 -19.41
CA SER A 654 -7.44 18.78 -20.59
C SER A 654 -5.91 18.73 -20.53
N ARG A 655 -5.30 19.46 -19.59
CA ARG A 655 -3.84 19.54 -19.41
C ARG A 655 -3.46 19.26 -17.97
N VAL A 656 -2.31 18.65 -17.81
CA VAL A 656 -1.69 18.35 -16.51
C VAL A 656 -0.30 18.97 -16.49
N PHE A 657 -0.02 19.79 -15.50
CA PHE A 657 1.30 20.34 -15.23
C PHE A 657 1.81 19.75 -13.91
N PHE A 658 3.01 19.16 -13.91
CA PHE A 658 3.57 18.52 -12.71
C PHE A 658 4.55 19.44 -11.96
N SER A 659 4.48 19.41 -10.63
CA SER A 659 5.37 20.11 -9.70
C SER A 659 5.61 19.29 -8.43
N ASP A 660 6.34 19.82 -7.46
CA ASP A 660 6.85 19.02 -6.33
C ASP A 660 5.87 18.95 -5.15
N ASN A 661 5.18 20.04 -4.83
CA ASN A 661 4.25 20.12 -3.71
C ASN A 661 3.09 21.11 -3.93
N GLY A 662 2.14 21.14 -2.98
CA GLY A 662 0.96 22.01 -3.05
C GLY A 662 1.29 23.48 -3.30
N SER A 663 2.22 24.08 -2.54
CA SER A 663 2.60 25.48 -2.70
C SER A 663 3.11 25.81 -4.10
N THR A 664 3.96 24.93 -4.66
CA THR A 664 4.44 25.10 -6.03
C THR A 664 3.33 24.98 -7.08
N SER A 665 2.36 24.09 -6.87
CA SER A 665 1.19 23.97 -7.75
C SER A 665 0.33 25.23 -7.70
N ILE A 666 0.22 25.87 -6.54
CA ILE A 666 -0.53 27.12 -6.38
C ILE A 666 0.17 28.28 -7.09
N GLU A 667 1.49 28.41 -6.99
CA GLU A 667 2.20 29.46 -7.74
C GLU A 667 2.03 29.30 -9.26
N ILE A 668 2.03 28.05 -9.73
CA ILE A 668 1.75 27.71 -11.13
C ILE A 668 0.32 28.08 -11.51
N SER A 669 -0.68 27.77 -10.66
CA SER A 669 -2.07 28.08 -10.94
C SER A 669 -2.35 29.58 -10.98
N LEU A 670 -1.71 30.37 -10.12
CA LEU A 670 -1.78 31.83 -10.13
C LEU A 670 -1.23 32.41 -11.44
N LYS A 671 -0.05 31.94 -11.90
CA LYS A 671 0.51 32.32 -13.21
C LYS A 671 -0.45 31.98 -14.36
N MET A 672 -1.05 30.77 -14.32
CA MET A 672 -2.02 30.32 -15.32
C MET A 672 -3.27 31.21 -15.34
N ALA A 673 -3.84 31.53 -14.17
CA ALA A 673 -5.02 32.37 -14.05
C ALA A 673 -4.75 33.80 -14.52
N PHE A 674 -3.70 34.44 -14.05
CA PHE A 674 -3.36 35.81 -14.44
C PHE A 674 -3.10 35.94 -15.94
N ARG A 675 -2.45 34.94 -16.56
CA ARG A 675 -2.26 34.93 -18.00
C ARG A 675 -3.58 34.82 -18.75
N LYS A 676 -4.48 33.94 -18.31
CA LYS A 676 -5.81 33.79 -18.92
C LYS A 676 -6.63 35.07 -18.78
N PHE A 677 -6.67 35.66 -17.59
CA PHE A 677 -7.36 36.93 -17.34
C PHE A 677 -6.83 38.05 -18.23
N ALA A 678 -5.51 38.22 -18.30
CA ALA A 678 -4.87 39.23 -19.15
C ALA A 678 -5.18 39.03 -20.63
N SER A 679 -5.25 37.77 -21.10
CA SER A 679 -5.62 37.44 -22.47
C SER A 679 -7.08 37.79 -22.76
N ASP A 680 -8.01 37.45 -21.86
CA ASP A 680 -9.45 37.68 -22.05
C ASP A 680 -9.81 39.18 -22.03
N HIS A 681 -9.04 39.97 -21.29
CA HIS A 681 -9.24 41.42 -21.15
C HIS A 681 -8.34 42.23 -22.09
N ALA A 682 -7.65 41.58 -23.04
CA ALA A 682 -6.75 42.22 -24.01
C ALA A 682 -5.67 43.13 -23.36
N LEU A 683 -5.22 42.79 -22.15
CA LEU A 683 -4.17 43.50 -21.41
C LEU A 683 -2.76 43.15 -21.89
N PHE A 684 -2.66 42.36 -22.95
CA PHE A 684 -1.42 41.84 -23.51
C PHE A 684 -1.44 41.89 -25.04
N CYS A 685 -0.38 42.45 -25.64
CA CYS A 685 -0.16 42.43 -27.08
C CYS A 685 0.96 41.42 -27.46
N PRO A 686 0.64 40.28 -28.10
CA PRO A 686 1.61 39.23 -28.43
C PRO A 686 2.78 39.70 -29.31
N SER A 687 2.52 40.66 -30.21
CA SER A 687 3.51 41.15 -31.18
C SER A 687 4.58 42.06 -30.55
N GLN A 688 4.30 42.67 -29.39
CA GLN A 688 5.21 43.63 -28.75
C GLN A 688 5.86 43.11 -27.47
N LEU A 689 5.42 41.95 -26.93
CA LEU A 689 5.91 41.37 -25.66
C LEU A 689 5.93 42.39 -24.49
N LYS A 690 5.03 43.39 -24.52
CA LYS A 690 4.91 44.44 -23.50
C LYS A 690 3.53 44.37 -22.85
N SER A 691 3.49 44.55 -21.53
CA SER A 691 2.25 44.79 -20.78
C SER A 691 1.72 46.20 -21.10
N VAL A 692 0.40 46.38 -21.00
CA VAL A 692 -0.16 47.72 -20.82
C VAL A 692 0.38 48.24 -19.47
N GLU A 693 1.09 49.37 -19.45
CA GLU A 693 1.67 49.93 -18.22
C GLU A 693 0.58 50.19 -17.16
N GLY A 694 0.82 49.75 -15.92
CA GLY A 694 0.07 50.21 -14.74
C GLY A 694 -0.95 49.25 -14.10
N THR A 695 -1.27 48.08 -14.67
CA THR A 695 -2.28 47.18 -14.08
C THR A 695 -1.68 46.22 -13.04
N GLU A 696 -2.05 46.39 -11.77
CA GLU A 696 -1.71 45.45 -10.69
C GLU A 696 -2.74 44.31 -10.64
N PHE A 697 -2.32 43.04 -10.54
CA PHE A 697 -3.22 41.90 -10.36
C PHE A 697 -3.29 41.47 -8.91
N LYS A 698 -4.51 41.18 -8.45
CA LYS A 698 -4.78 40.59 -7.14
C LYS A 698 -5.69 39.38 -7.25
N VAL A 699 -5.66 38.54 -6.23
CA VAL A 699 -6.58 37.40 -6.11
C VAL A 699 -7.84 37.80 -5.34
N LEU A 700 -8.94 37.11 -5.59
CA LEU A 700 -10.07 37.00 -4.68
C LEU A 700 -9.96 35.68 -3.95
N ALA A 701 -10.01 35.73 -2.62
CA ALA A 701 -9.94 34.54 -1.77
C ALA A 701 -10.86 34.68 -0.56
N LEU A 702 -10.99 33.62 0.21
CA LEU A 702 -11.79 33.59 1.43
C LEU A 702 -10.90 33.72 2.65
N ASN A 703 -11.27 34.58 3.59
CA ASN A 703 -10.52 34.72 4.83
C ASN A 703 -10.44 33.37 5.55
N GLY A 704 -9.24 33.04 6.06
CA GLY A 704 -8.95 31.74 6.66
C GLY A 704 -8.60 30.60 5.69
N SER A 705 -8.62 30.81 4.37
CA SER A 705 -8.07 29.82 3.43
C SER A 705 -6.54 29.78 3.47
N TYR A 706 -5.96 28.63 3.16
CA TYR A 706 -4.53 28.36 3.16
C TYR A 706 -4.11 27.65 1.88
N HIS A 707 -3.02 28.12 1.28
CA HIS A 707 -2.57 27.66 -0.04
C HIS A 707 -1.08 27.28 -0.09
N GLY A 708 -0.36 27.37 1.02
CA GLY A 708 1.07 27.03 1.09
C GLY A 708 1.99 28.16 1.55
N ASP A 709 3.27 27.84 1.77
CA ASP A 709 4.19 28.74 2.47
C ASP A 709 5.25 29.39 1.54
N THR A 710 5.23 29.09 0.25
CA THR A 710 6.04 29.84 -0.71
C THR A 710 5.40 31.19 -0.97
N LEU A 711 6.20 32.21 -1.31
CA LEU A 711 5.73 33.60 -1.33
C LEU A 711 4.47 33.80 -2.18
N GLY A 712 4.41 33.24 -3.39
CA GLY A 712 3.23 33.41 -4.25
C GLY A 712 1.97 32.75 -3.68
N ALA A 713 2.12 31.62 -3.00
CA ALA A 713 1.02 30.95 -2.31
C ALA A 713 0.59 31.69 -1.04
N MET A 714 1.53 32.31 -0.31
CA MET A 714 1.23 33.16 0.84
C MET A 714 0.48 34.43 0.43
N GLU A 715 0.84 35.05 -0.70
CA GLU A 715 0.16 36.26 -1.21
C GLU A 715 -1.33 36.03 -1.53
N ALA A 716 -1.75 34.78 -1.68
CA ALA A 716 -3.14 34.38 -1.83
C ALA A 716 -3.88 34.09 -0.50
N GLN A 717 -3.21 34.27 0.63
CA GLN A 717 -3.79 34.11 1.98
C GLN A 717 -4.03 35.47 2.61
N ALA A 718 -5.06 35.57 3.45
CA ALA A 718 -5.36 36.80 4.17
C ALA A 718 -4.28 37.13 5.21
N PRO A 719 -4.05 38.41 5.55
CA PRO A 719 -3.15 38.81 6.62
C PRO A 719 -3.49 38.11 7.93
N SER A 720 -2.50 37.44 8.53
CA SER A 720 -2.65 36.70 9.79
C SER A 720 -1.33 36.70 10.56
N PRO A 721 -1.28 36.19 11.81
CA PRO A 721 -0.02 35.98 12.51
C PRO A 721 1.00 35.13 11.75
N TYR A 722 0.57 34.33 10.75
CA TYR A 722 1.44 33.49 9.90
C TYR A 722 2.04 34.21 8.70
N THR A 723 1.50 35.37 8.32
CA THR A 723 1.96 36.11 7.14
C THR A 723 2.62 37.43 7.48
N GLY A 724 2.68 37.79 8.77
CA GLY A 724 3.31 39.02 9.24
C GLY A 724 4.81 39.11 8.93
N PHE A 725 5.37 40.30 9.16
CA PHE A 725 6.77 40.63 8.85
C PHE A 725 7.79 39.64 9.40
N LEU A 726 7.55 39.09 10.60
CA LEU A 726 8.44 38.10 11.24
C LEU A 726 8.51 36.76 10.50
N GLN A 727 7.47 36.41 9.72
CA GLN A 727 7.40 35.15 8.99
C GLN A 727 7.91 35.31 7.55
N GLN A 728 7.46 36.37 6.86
CA GLN A 728 7.82 36.63 5.48
C GLN A 728 7.84 38.15 5.19
N PRO A 729 8.99 38.82 5.26
CA PRO A 729 9.10 40.27 5.07
C PRO A 729 8.61 40.79 3.71
N TRP A 730 8.53 39.93 2.69
CA TRP A 730 8.07 40.29 1.34
C TRP A 730 6.57 40.08 1.13
N TYR A 731 5.87 39.51 2.10
CA TYR A 731 4.43 39.35 2.01
C TYR A 731 3.75 40.72 2.01
N SER A 732 2.83 40.93 1.08
CA SER A 732 2.09 42.19 0.94
C SER A 732 0.57 42.02 0.97
N GLY A 733 0.08 40.78 0.99
CA GLY A 733 -1.34 40.45 0.99
C GLY A 733 -2.02 40.85 -0.31
N ARG A 734 -1.54 40.31 -1.45
CA ARG A 734 -2.04 40.64 -2.80
C ARG A 734 -3.41 40.03 -3.13
N GLY A 735 -4.37 40.17 -2.22
CA GLY A 735 -5.72 39.67 -2.38
C GLY A 735 -6.79 40.62 -1.87
N PHE A 736 -8.01 40.36 -2.34
CA PHE A 736 -9.25 40.82 -1.74
C PHE A 736 -9.89 39.62 -1.03
N PHE A 737 -10.04 39.71 0.29
CA PHE A 737 -10.40 38.57 1.12
C PHE A 737 -11.81 38.77 1.69
N LEU A 738 -12.72 37.86 1.36
CA LEU A 738 -14.10 37.88 1.87
C LEU A 738 -14.24 36.96 3.08
N ASP A 739 -14.97 37.39 4.11
CA ASP A 739 -15.32 36.50 5.22
C ASP A 739 -16.38 35.48 4.78
N PRO A 740 -16.10 34.18 4.86
CA PRO A 740 -17.03 33.17 4.36
C PRO A 740 -18.09 32.77 5.42
N PRO A 741 -19.34 32.54 5.01
CA PRO A 741 -20.29 31.76 5.80
C PRO A 741 -19.77 30.35 6.10
N THR A 742 -19.92 29.92 7.35
CA THR A 742 -19.49 28.58 7.78
C THR A 742 -20.67 27.74 8.24
N VAL A 743 -20.54 26.43 8.16
CA VAL A 743 -21.55 25.47 8.56
C VAL A 743 -20.92 24.43 9.49
N PHE A 744 -21.64 23.99 10.51
CA PHE A 744 -21.13 23.00 11.46
C PHE A 744 -22.25 22.28 12.21
N CYS A 745 -21.95 21.10 12.75
CA CYS A 745 -22.86 20.37 13.63
C CYS A 745 -22.69 20.84 15.09
N SER A 746 -23.79 21.16 15.76
CA SER A 746 -23.84 21.45 17.20
C SER A 746 -25.25 21.14 17.71
N ASN A 747 -25.34 20.46 18.86
CA ASN A 747 -26.59 19.95 19.43
C ASN A 747 -27.43 19.18 18.40
N GLU A 748 -26.80 18.23 17.69
CA GLU A 748 -27.43 17.35 16.69
C GLU A 748 -27.95 18.04 15.41
N HIS A 749 -27.84 19.37 15.33
CA HIS A 749 -28.29 20.17 14.19
C HIS A 749 -27.11 20.75 13.41
N TRP A 750 -27.27 20.89 12.10
CA TRP A 750 -26.30 21.58 11.24
C TRP A 750 -26.66 23.05 11.16
N ASN A 751 -25.83 23.91 11.73
CA ASN A 751 -26.09 25.34 11.84
C ASN A 751 -25.28 26.12 10.81
N LEU A 752 -25.90 27.11 10.18
CA LEU A 752 -25.21 28.15 9.40
C LEU A 752 -24.73 29.25 10.34
N CYS A 753 -23.50 29.72 10.17
CA CYS A 753 -22.97 30.90 10.86
C CYS A 753 -22.57 31.93 9.81
N LEU A 754 -23.28 33.06 9.82
CA LEU A 754 -23.05 34.18 8.92
C LEU A 754 -22.07 35.18 9.56
N PRO A 755 -21.05 35.64 8.83
CA PRO A 755 -20.19 36.73 9.27
C PRO A 755 -20.98 38.02 9.51
N GLN A 756 -20.48 38.91 10.39
CA GLN A 756 -21.16 40.16 10.75
C GLN A 756 -21.44 41.07 9.55
N VAL A 757 -20.62 40.99 8.48
CA VAL A 757 -20.83 41.76 7.24
C VAL A 757 -22.15 41.45 6.53
N PHE A 758 -22.82 40.34 6.88
CA PHE A 758 -24.14 39.97 6.36
C PHE A 758 -25.31 40.59 7.17
N LEU A 759 -25.06 41.30 8.27
CA LEU A 759 -26.11 41.98 9.08
C LEU A 759 -27.06 42.90 8.26
N PRO A 760 -26.59 43.66 7.24
CA PRO A 760 -27.48 44.48 6.40
C PRO A 760 -28.42 43.65 5.52
N TYR A 761 -28.03 42.41 5.21
CA TYR A 761 -28.79 41.45 4.42
C TYR A 761 -29.68 40.64 5.36
N LYS A 762 -30.58 41.33 6.08
CA LYS A 762 -31.50 40.70 7.05
C LYS A 762 -32.24 39.53 6.39
N LEU A 763 -32.01 38.32 6.89
CA LEU A 763 -32.93 37.21 6.66
C LEU A 763 -34.23 37.55 7.42
N ASN A 764 -35.39 37.43 6.77
CA ASN A 764 -36.69 37.67 7.42
C ASN A 764 -37.09 36.58 8.45
N GLY A 765 -36.12 35.84 9.01
CA GLY A 765 -36.31 34.73 9.95
C GLY A 765 -35.01 34.30 10.65
N GLU A 766 -35.12 33.33 11.55
CA GLU A 766 -33.97 32.70 12.23
C GLU A 766 -32.97 32.12 11.22
N VAL A 767 -31.68 32.18 11.56
CA VAL A 767 -30.59 31.62 10.72
C VAL A 767 -30.89 30.14 10.46
N PRO A 768 -30.83 29.65 9.20
CA PRO A 768 -31.28 28.31 8.88
C PRO A 768 -30.46 27.26 9.64
N ALA A 769 -31.17 26.48 10.46
CA ALA A 769 -30.72 25.20 10.97
C ALA A 769 -31.18 24.10 10.00
N PHE A 770 -30.25 23.25 9.58
CA PHE A 770 -30.51 22.11 8.69
C PHE A 770 -30.69 20.84 9.52
N SER A 771 -31.64 20.00 9.11
CA SER A 771 -31.91 18.74 9.81
C SER A 771 -30.84 17.68 9.53
N SER A 772 -30.13 17.82 8.41
CA SER A 772 -29.09 16.89 7.97
C SER A 772 -27.95 17.61 7.24
N ARG A 773 -26.80 16.94 7.14
CA ARG A 773 -25.65 17.43 6.38
C ARG A 773 -25.98 17.54 4.89
N GLU A 774 -26.78 16.62 4.37
CA GLU A 774 -27.14 16.50 2.96
C GLU A 774 -27.93 17.71 2.46
N GLU A 775 -28.77 18.31 3.31
CA GLU A 775 -29.48 19.55 3.01
C GLU A 775 -28.52 20.71 2.72
N VAL A 776 -27.39 20.79 3.42
CA VAL A 776 -26.35 21.81 3.20
C VAL A 776 -25.82 21.74 1.77
N PHE A 777 -25.66 20.54 1.21
CA PHE A 777 -25.15 20.33 -0.15
C PHE A 777 -26.24 20.35 -1.22
N CYS A 778 -27.52 20.51 -0.85
CA CYS A 778 -28.62 20.37 -1.77
C CYS A 778 -28.60 21.45 -2.88
N GLY A 779 -28.81 21.03 -4.13
CA GLY A 779 -28.89 21.93 -5.28
C GLY A 779 -30.08 22.87 -5.24
N SER A 780 -31.19 22.50 -4.57
CA SER A 780 -32.38 23.37 -4.45
C SER A 780 -32.08 24.67 -3.70
N ARG A 781 -30.99 24.74 -2.94
CA ARG A 781 -30.55 25.96 -2.26
C ARG A 781 -30.16 27.07 -3.24
N ASP A 782 -29.87 26.77 -4.50
CA ASP A 782 -29.51 27.79 -5.51
C ASP A 782 -30.65 28.75 -5.84
N SER A 783 -31.90 28.36 -5.59
CA SER A 783 -33.09 29.21 -5.73
C SER A 783 -33.58 29.81 -4.42
N SER A 784 -32.81 29.69 -3.33
CA SER A 784 -33.18 30.25 -2.03
C SER A 784 -32.94 31.77 -1.96
N GLU A 785 -33.66 32.45 -1.05
CA GLU A 785 -33.40 33.86 -0.73
C GLU A 785 -31.95 34.10 -0.29
N LEU A 786 -31.38 33.15 0.45
CA LEU A 786 -29.98 33.19 0.87
C LEU A 786 -29.01 33.22 -0.32
N ALA A 787 -29.28 32.48 -1.40
CA ALA A 787 -28.48 32.53 -2.62
C ALA A 787 -28.53 33.92 -3.27
N GLY A 788 -29.72 34.55 -3.28
CA GLY A 788 -29.90 35.93 -3.72
C GLY A 788 -29.10 36.91 -2.88
N ASN A 789 -29.14 36.76 -1.55
CA ASN A 789 -28.38 37.59 -0.61
C ASN A 789 -26.87 37.45 -0.79
N TYR A 790 -26.36 36.22 -0.97
CA TYR A 790 -24.95 35.97 -1.30
C TYR A 790 -24.57 36.61 -2.63
N SER A 791 -25.40 36.48 -3.65
CA SER A 791 -25.17 37.08 -4.98
C SER A 791 -25.06 38.60 -4.88
N ASN A 792 -26.00 39.23 -4.17
CA ASN A 792 -26.02 40.68 -3.96
C ASN A 792 -24.79 41.15 -3.18
N TYR A 793 -24.43 40.46 -2.11
CA TYR A 793 -23.23 40.75 -1.33
C TYR A 793 -21.97 40.67 -2.18
N ILE A 794 -21.75 39.55 -2.88
CA ILE A 794 -20.57 39.35 -3.72
C ILE A 794 -20.51 40.40 -4.84
N HIS A 795 -21.65 40.66 -5.50
CA HIS A 795 -21.73 41.67 -6.55
C HIS A 795 -21.40 43.08 -6.03
N GLN A 796 -21.91 43.45 -4.85
CA GLN A 796 -21.59 44.73 -4.21
C GLN A 796 -20.10 44.83 -3.88
N GLN A 797 -19.50 43.78 -3.29
CA GLN A 797 -18.08 43.75 -2.94
C GLN A 797 -17.19 43.89 -4.19
N LEU A 798 -17.48 43.16 -5.27
CA LEU A 798 -16.75 43.26 -6.52
C LEU A 798 -16.89 44.64 -7.18
N SER A 799 -18.08 45.25 -7.10
CA SER A 799 -18.35 46.59 -7.65
C SER A 799 -17.65 47.69 -6.86
N LEU A 800 -17.67 47.62 -5.52
CA LEU A 800 -16.96 48.54 -4.64
C LEU A 800 -15.45 48.50 -4.89
N TYR A 801 -14.90 47.29 -5.11
CA TYR A 801 -13.49 47.13 -5.42
C TYR A 801 -13.10 47.84 -6.73
N ARG A 802 -13.92 47.67 -7.79
CA ARG A 802 -13.73 48.35 -9.08
C ARG A 802 -13.85 49.88 -8.99
N GLY A 803 -14.73 50.39 -8.12
CA GLY A 803 -14.96 51.82 -7.93
C GLY A 803 -13.91 52.54 -7.07
N SER A 804 -13.04 51.79 -6.39
CA SER A 804 -11.92 52.37 -5.62
C SER A 804 -10.86 52.93 -6.57
N LYS A 805 -10.22 54.07 -6.24
CA LYS A 805 -9.18 54.73 -7.05
C LYS A 805 -7.89 53.89 -7.26
N ASN A 806 -7.88 52.61 -6.86
CA ASN A 806 -6.73 51.73 -6.97
C ASN A 806 -6.67 51.11 -8.38
N CYS A 807 -5.50 51.14 -9.01
CA CYS A 807 -5.24 50.58 -10.35
C CYS A 807 -5.17 49.02 -10.37
N ALA A 808 -5.73 48.36 -9.35
CA ALA A 808 -5.61 46.91 -9.14
C ALA A 808 -6.87 46.15 -9.61
N SER A 809 -6.68 45.09 -10.39
CA SER A 809 -7.75 44.23 -10.91
C SER A 809 -7.74 42.87 -10.21
N ILE A 810 -8.93 42.38 -9.85
CA ILE A 810 -9.11 41.00 -9.39
C ILE A 810 -9.00 40.09 -10.62
N ALA A 811 -7.93 39.30 -10.68
CA ALA A 811 -7.54 38.53 -11.86
C ALA A 811 -7.62 37.01 -11.67
N ALA A 812 -7.97 36.53 -10.47
CA ALA A 812 -8.21 35.12 -10.18
C ALA A 812 -9.10 34.98 -8.95
N LEU A 813 -9.99 33.98 -8.94
CA LEU A 813 -10.61 33.46 -7.72
C LEU A 813 -9.83 32.22 -7.28
N ILE A 814 -9.47 32.12 -6.00
CA ILE A 814 -8.88 30.92 -5.41
C ILE A 814 -9.64 30.54 -4.14
N ILE A 815 -10.05 29.27 -4.04
CA ILE A 815 -10.76 28.72 -2.88
C ILE A 815 -10.24 27.34 -2.52
N GLU A 816 -10.27 27.01 -1.23
CA GLU A 816 -10.31 25.62 -0.76
C GLU A 816 -11.79 25.15 -0.81
N PRO A 817 -12.17 24.20 -1.68
CA PRO A 817 -13.55 23.78 -1.80
C PRO A 817 -14.03 23.08 -0.52
N VAL A 818 -15.20 23.46 -0.01
CA VAL A 818 -15.90 22.85 1.15
C VAL A 818 -15.21 23.02 2.50
N ILE A 819 -13.94 22.63 2.67
CA ILE A 819 -13.24 22.70 3.96
C ILE A 819 -12.01 23.59 3.88
N HIS A 820 -11.94 24.61 4.74
CA HIS A 820 -10.69 25.31 5.05
C HIS A 820 -9.88 24.48 6.04
N GLY A 821 -8.81 23.85 5.58
CA GLY A 821 -8.03 22.89 6.38
C GLY A 821 -7.24 23.59 7.49
N ALA A 822 -6.18 24.33 7.11
CA ALA A 822 -5.28 24.97 8.07
C ALA A 822 -5.95 26.12 8.85
N GLY A 823 -7.02 26.71 8.29
CA GLY A 823 -7.84 27.71 8.95
C GLY A 823 -8.64 27.19 10.16
N GLY A 824 -8.63 25.88 10.44
CA GLY A 824 -9.29 25.29 11.60
C GLY A 824 -10.34 24.22 11.26
N MET A 825 -10.24 23.56 10.11
CA MET A 825 -11.21 22.55 9.65
C MET A 825 -12.65 23.11 9.63
N HIS A 826 -12.81 24.33 9.13
CA HIS A 826 -14.12 24.95 8.97
C HIS A 826 -14.76 24.45 7.69
N MET A 827 -16.04 24.04 7.75
CA MET A 827 -16.82 23.80 6.55
C MET A 827 -17.40 25.14 6.09
N ILE A 828 -17.03 25.58 4.91
CA ILE A 828 -17.59 26.75 4.26
C ILE A 828 -18.94 26.35 3.66
N ASP A 829 -19.94 27.24 3.72
CA ASP A 829 -21.22 26.97 3.07
C ASP A 829 -21.01 26.72 1.56
N PRO A 830 -21.28 25.50 1.06
CA PRO A 830 -21.13 25.17 -0.35
C PRO A 830 -21.93 26.11 -1.26
N LEU A 831 -23.11 26.57 -0.81
CA LEU A 831 -23.94 27.51 -1.56
C LEU A 831 -23.18 28.82 -1.83
N PHE A 832 -22.52 29.37 -0.80
CA PHE A 832 -21.75 30.60 -0.93
C PHE A 832 -20.62 30.44 -1.95
N GLN A 833 -19.87 29.34 -1.89
CA GLN A 833 -18.79 29.06 -2.86
C GLN A 833 -19.34 28.89 -4.29
N ARG A 834 -20.49 28.21 -4.48
CA ARG A 834 -21.14 28.10 -5.80
C ARG A 834 -21.50 29.46 -6.38
N VAL A 835 -22.14 30.31 -5.58
CA VAL A 835 -22.53 31.66 -6.00
C VAL A 835 -21.30 32.49 -6.31
N LEU A 836 -20.25 32.43 -5.47
CA LEU A 836 -18.99 33.13 -5.71
C LEU A 836 -18.31 32.72 -7.01
N VAL A 837 -18.25 31.42 -7.30
CA VAL A 837 -17.71 30.90 -8.56
C VAL A 837 -18.51 31.41 -9.75
N ARG A 838 -19.85 31.41 -9.66
CA ARG A 838 -20.74 31.92 -10.72
C ARG A 838 -20.51 33.40 -10.99
N GLU A 839 -20.48 34.24 -9.94
CA GLU A 839 -20.28 35.69 -10.07
C GLU A 839 -18.92 36.03 -10.65
N CYS A 840 -17.86 35.32 -10.24
CA CYS A 840 -16.51 35.52 -10.80
C CYS A 840 -16.44 35.12 -12.28
N ARG A 841 -17.03 33.96 -12.62
CA ARG A 841 -17.07 33.48 -14.01
C ARG A 841 -17.84 34.43 -14.93
N ASN A 842 -18.95 35.01 -14.46
CA ASN A 842 -19.72 36.02 -15.21
C ASN A 842 -18.89 37.27 -15.53
N GLN A 843 -17.84 37.54 -14.76
CA GLN A 843 -16.91 38.67 -14.96
C GLN A 843 -15.62 38.27 -15.68
N GLY A 844 -15.52 37.05 -16.20
CA GLY A 844 -14.31 36.58 -16.88
C GLY A 844 -13.11 36.39 -15.94
N ILE A 845 -13.34 36.21 -14.63
CA ILE A 845 -12.29 35.93 -13.66
C ILE A 845 -12.04 34.41 -13.62
N PRO A 846 -10.82 33.92 -13.93
CA PRO A 846 -10.49 32.50 -13.85
C PRO A 846 -10.63 31.92 -12.45
N ILE A 847 -11.14 30.68 -12.37
CA ILE A 847 -11.46 30.00 -11.11
C ILE A 847 -10.40 28.93 -10.79
N ILE A 848 -9.76 29.04 -9.63
CA ILE A 848 -8.80 28.08 -9.09
C ILE A 848 -9.43 27.32 -7.92
N TYR A 849 -9.46 25.99 -8.01
CA TYR A 849 -9.73 25.12 -6.86
C TYR A 849 -8.42 24.60 -6.27
N ASP A 850 -8.18 24.92 -5.01
CA ASP A 850 -7.14 24.29 -4.22
C ASP A 850 -7.69 23.00 -3.59
N GLU A 851 -7.53 21.88 -4.30
CA GLU A 851 -7.87 20.54 -3.82
C GLU A 851 -6.63 19.79 -3.29
N VAL A 852 -5.58 20.51 -2.90
CA VAL A 852 -4.40 19.90 -2.26
C VAL A 852 -4.80 19.19 -0.97
N PHE A 853 -5.76 19.74 -0.21
CA PHE A 853 -6.33 19.09 0.96
C PHE A 853 -7.45 18.11 0.61
N THR A 854 -8.43 18.53 -0.18
CA THR A 854 -9.73 17.87 -0.31
C THR A 854 -9.79 16.77 -1.36
N GLY A 855 -8.87 16.77 -2.32
CA GLY A 855 -8.82 15.80 -3.41
C GLY A 855 -8.54 14.37 -2.94
N PHE A 856 -8.86 13.42 -3.81
CA PHE A 856 -8.61 11.99 -3.64
C PHE A 856 -9.21 11.40 -2.36
N TRP A 857 -10.52 11.52 -2.19
CA TRP A 857 -11.32 10.81 -1.16
C TRP A 857 -11.21 11.37 0.25
N ARG A 858 -10.44 12.45 0.50
CA ARG A 858 -10.35 13.08 1.82
C ARG A 858 -11.75 13.40 2.38
N LEU A 859 -12.63 13.96 1.55
CA LEU A 859 -14.01 14.30 1.93
C LEU A 859 -15.05 13.26 1.49
N GLY A 860 -14.63 12.04 1.14
CA GLY A 860 -15.54 10.96 0.72
C GLY A 860 -15.87 10.92 -0.77
N VAL A 861 -15.33 11.86 -1.56
CA VAL A 861 -15.46 11.96 -3.03
C VAL A 861 -14.07 12.10 -3.65
N GLU A 862 -13.93 11.75 -4.94
CA GLU A 862 -12.64 11.84 -5.64
C GLU A 862 -12.19 13.31 -5.81
N SER A 863 -13.14 14.24 -6.01
CA SER A 863 -12.91 15.69 -6.04
C SER A 863 -14.06 16.44 -5.35
N ALA A 864 -13.72 17.48 -4.59
CA ALA A 864 -14.68 18.31 -3.89
C ALA A 864 -15.56 19.16 -4.83
N ALA A 865 -15.17 19.33 -6.10
CA ALA A 865 -16.01 19.89 -7.15
C ALA A 865 -17.38 19.17 -7.26
N GLU A 866 -17.47 17.88 -6.91
CA GLU A 866 -18.75 17.15 -6.87
C GLU A 866 -19.73 17.73 -5.84
N PHE A 867 -19.23 18.23 -4.71
CA PHE A 867 -20.07 18.86 -3.68
C PHE A 867 -20.50 20.27 -4.08
N LEU A 868 -19.64 20.99 -4.80
CA LEU A 868 -19.99 22.31 -5.31
C LEU A 868 -20.84 22.25 -6.58
N GLY A 869 -20.92 21.13 -7.29
CA GLY A 869 -21.74 21.05 -8.51
C GLY A 869 -21.34 22.04 -9.62
N CYS A 870 -20.19 22.69 -9.49
CA CYS A 870 -19.56 23.55 -10.48
C CYS A 870 -18.07 23.23 -10.57
N VAL A 871 -17.49 23.46 -11.75
CA VAL A 871 -16.11 23.09 -12.07
C VAL A 871 -15.20 24.32 -12.11
N PRO A 872 -13.88 24.17 -11.85
CA PRO A 872 -12.91 25.25 -11.96
C PRO A 872 -12.37 25.41 -13.39
N ASP A 873 -11.54 26.43 -13.61
CA ASP A 873 -10.70 26.56 -14.81
C ASP A 873 -9.31 25.96 -14.59
N ILE A 874 -8.85 25.96 -13.34
CA ILE A 874 -7.57 25.43 -12.88
C ILE A 874 -7.77 24.73 -11.53
N ALA A 875 -7.11 23.60 -11.28
CA ALA A 875 -7.17 22.93 -9.98
C ALA A 875 -5.82 22.36 -9.56
N CYS A 876 -5.51 22.45 -8.26
CA CYS A 876 -4.26 21.99 -7.67
C CYS A 876 -4.48 20.75 -6.82
N PHE A 877 -3.61 19.74 -6.94
CA PHE A 877 -3.67 18.52 -6.14
C PHE A 877 -2.28 18.09 -5.68
N ALA A 878 -2.18 17.53 -4.47
CA ALA A 878 -0.96 16.90 -3.93
C ALA A 878 -1.36 15.90 -2.81
N LYS A 879 -0.63 15.89 -1.68
CA LYS A 879 -0.94 15.13 -0.45
C LYS A 879 -1.39 13.68 -0.73
N LEU A 880 -2.68 13.41 -0.62
CA LEU A 880 -3.29 12.08 -0.70
C LEU A 880 -3.18 11.45 -2.09
N MET A 881 -2.89 12.25 -3.13
CA MET A 881 -2.69 11.80 -4.51
C MET A 881 -1.70 10.65 -4.63
N THR A 882 -0.58 10.70 -3.89
CA THR A 882 0.47 9.66 -3.92
C THR A 882 0.30 8.60 -2.83
N GLY A 883 -0.87 8.56 -2.18
CA GLY A 883 -1.10 7.71 -1.01
C GLY A 883 -0.19 8.07 0.16
N GLY A 884 0.29 9.32 0.26
CA GLY A 884 1.11 9.77 1.39
C GLY A 884 2.49 9.13 1.52
N ILE A 885 3.04 8.54 0.45
CA ILE A 885 4.36 7.89 0.48
C ILE A 885 5.49 8.83 -0.01
N VAL A 886 5.21 9.69 -0.99
CA VAL A 886 6.24 10.51 -1.66
C VAL A 886 5.63 11.84 -2.16
N PRO A 887 6.36 12.97 -2.13
CA PRO A 887 5.83 14.23 -2.67
C PRO A 887 5.64 14.18 -4.18
N LEU A 888 4.49 14.64 -4.65
CA LEU A 888 4.20 15.02 -6.03
C LEU A 888 2.99 15.95 -5.99
N SER A 889 2.93 16.92 -6.90
CA SER A 889 1.76 17.76 -7.09
C SER A 889 1.45 17.94 -8.57
N VAL A 890 0.21 18.30 -8.85
CA VAL A 890 -0.27 18.57 -10.21
C VAL A 890 -1.19 19.79 -10.23
N THR A 891 -1.04 20.59 -11.28
CA THR A 891 -1.95 21.67 -11.65
C THR A 891 -2.69 21.25 -12.93
N LEU A 892 -3.99 21.00 -12.82
CA LEU A 892 -4.86 20.69 -13.95
C LEU A 892 -5.40 22.01 -14.52
N ALA A 893 -5.55 22.08 -15.84
CA ALA A 893 -6.08 23.26 -16.51
C ALA A 893 -7.02 22.91 -17.67
N THR A 894 -7.96 23.82 -17.95
CA THR A 894 -8.77 23.81 -19.19
C THR A 894 -7.89 24.07 -20.42
N GLU A 895 -8.38 23.70 -21.61
CA GLU A 895 -7.66 23.98 -22.86
C GLU A 895 -7.59 25.50 -23.09
N ALA A 896 -8.61 26.26 -22.70
CA ALA A 896 -8.64 27.71 -22.84
C ALA A 896 -7.54 28.42 -22.02
N VAL A 897 -7.21 27.92 -20.83
CA VAL A 897 -6.07 28.40 -20.04
C VAL A 897 -4.75 28.07 -20.73
N PHE A 898 -4.62 26.85 -21.25
CA PHE A 898 -3.42 26.42 -21.99
C PHE A 898 -3.18 27.25 -23.27
N ASP A 899 -4.25 27.55 -24.01
CA ASP A 899 -4.21 28.35 -25.24
C ASP A 899 -3.67 29.77 -25.01
N ALA A 900 -3.86 30.36 -23.82
CA ALA A 900 -3.35 31.69 -23.49
C ALA A 900 -1.79 31.76 -23.43
N PHE A 901 -1.11 30.60 -23.41
CA PHE A 901 0.34 30.48 -23.45
C PHE A 901 0.87 30.02 -24.81
N LYS A 902 0.01 29.70 -25.78
CA LYS A 902 0.45 29.35 -27.13
C LYS A 902 0.96 30.59 -27.86
N GLY A 903 2.06 30.42 -28.59
CA GLY A 903 2.64 31.47 -29.41
C GLY A 903 3.95 31.02 -30.06
N ASP A 904 4.52 31.88 -30.90
CA ASP A 904 5.71 31.56 -31.71
C ASP A 904 7.04 31.78 -30.96
N SER A 905 6.98 32.27 -29.71
CA SER A 905 8.15 32.53 -28.87
C SER A 905 8.08 31.74 -27.58
N LYS A 906 9.23 31.19 -27.16
CA LYS A 906 9.40 30.55 -25.84
C LYS A 906 9.04 31.50 -24.69
N LEU A 907 9.18 32.81 -24.87
CA LEU A 907 8.81 33.82 -23.87
C LEU A 907 7.29 33.90 -23.61
N MET A 908 6.47 33.35 -24.52
CA MET A 908 5.02 33.26 -24.34
C MET A 908 4.59 32.00 -23.57
N ALA A 909 5.49 31.01 -23.45
CA ALA A 909 5.22 29.79 -22.72
C ALA A 909 5.18 30.05 -21.20
N LEU A 910 4.62 29.10 -20.45
CA LEU A 910 4.69 29.11 -19.01
C LEU A 910 6.12 28.76 -18.57
N LEU A 911 6.95 29.78 -18.32
CA LEU A 911 8.32 29.63 -17.83
C LEU A 911 8.32 29.37 -16.32
N HIS A 912 7.93 28.15 -15.97
CA HIS A 912 8.01 27.59 -14.63
C HIS A 912 8.42 26.13 -14.77
N GLY A 913 9.27 25.63 -13.87
CA GLY A 913 9.67 24.24 -13.88
C GLY A 913 10.62 23.96 -12.72
N HIS A 914 10.56 22.73 -12.20
CA HIS A 914 11.51 22.25 -11.21
C HIS A 914 12.28 21.07 -11.78
N SER A 915 13.47 20.81 -11.24
CA SER A 915 14.31 19.71 -11.72
C SER A 915 13.60 18.36 -11.68
N TYR A 916 12.75 18.13 -10.66
CA TYR A 916 12.02 16.88 -10.46
C TYR A 916 10.58 16.90 -10.99
N SER A 917 10.21 17.86 -11.84
CA SER A 917 8.89 17.89 -12.48
C SER A 917 8.55 16.52 -13.09
N ALA A 918 7.39 15.97 -12.70
CA ALA A 918 6.86 14.66 -13.09
C ALA A 918 7.73 13.44 -12.75
N HIS A 919 8.57 13.50 -11.69
CA HIS A 919 9.46 12.38 -11.35
C HIS A 919 8.74 11.01 -11.30
N ALA A 920 9.36 10.00 -11.92
CA ALA A 920 8.75 8.72 -12.21
C ALA A 920 8.26 7.95 -10.95
N LEU A 921 8.96 8.13 -9.82
CA LEU A 921 8.58 7.51 -8.54
C LEU A 921 7.24 8.06 -8.04
N GLY A 922 7.09 9.39 -8.03
CA GLY A 922 5.87 10.07 -7.61
C GLY A 922 4.70 9.74 -8.52
N CYS A 923 4.93 9.73 -9.83
CA CYS A 923 3.89 9.39 -10.80
C CYS A 923 3.45 7.92 -10.68
N THR A 924 4.37 7.00 -10.38
CA THR A 924 4.04 5.59 -10.12
C THR A 924 3.19 5.45 -8.86
N ALA A 925 3.60 6.09 -7.76
CA ALA A 925 2.84 6.07 -6.51
C ALA A 925 1.45 6.69 -6.67
N ALA A 926 1.35 7.82 -7.38
CA ALA A 926 0.08 8.48 -7.67
C ALA A 926 -0.85 7.59 -8.50
N ALA A 927 -0.37 7.04 -9.61
CA ALA A 927 -1.19 6.18 -10.46
C ALA A 927 -1.73 4.96 -9.70
N LYS A 928 -0.88 4.31 -8.88
CA LYS A 928 -1.30 3.17 -8.05
C LYS A 928 -2.33 3.58 -7.00
N ALA A 929 -2.10 4.66 -6.27
CA ALA A 929 -3.01 5.14 -5.22
C ALA A 929 -4.37 5.58 -5.78
N ILE A 930 -4.39 6.33 -6.88
CA ILE A 930 -5.62 6.79 -7.55
C ILE A 930 -6.50 5.59 -7.95
N GLN A 931 -5.89 4.57 -8.55
CA GLN A 931 -6.62 3.35 -8.94
C GLN A 931 -7.08 2.56 -7.72
N TRP A 932 -6.22 2.39 -6.71
CA TRP A 932 -6.53 1.60 -5.52
C TRP A 932 -7.69 2.18 -4.72
N PHE A 933 -7.66 3.47 -4.43
CA PHE A 933 -8.71 4.11 -3.64
C PHE A 933 -10.08 4.08 -4.34
N LYS A 934 -10.10 4.03 -5.67
CA LYS A 934 -11.31 4.05 -6.50
C LYS A 934 -11.91 2.67 -6.79
N ASP A 935 -11.13 1.61 -6.63
CA ASP A 935 -11.56 0.24 -6.92
C ASP A 935 -12.31 -0.38 -5.73
N PRO A 936 -13.61 -0.72 -5.85
CA PRO A 936 -14.37 -1.34 -4.77
C PRO A 936 -13.83 -2.70 -4.29
N HIS A 937 -13.02 -3.38 -5.11
CA HIS A 937 -12.36 -4.63 -4.71
C HIS A 937 -11.19 -4.40 -3.75
N MET A 938 -10.53 -3.25 -3.87
CA MET A 938 -9.37 -2.88 -3.07
C MET A 938 -9.73 -1.94 -1.92
N ASN A 939 -10.72 -1.08 -2.12
CA ASN A 939 -11.28 -0.18 -1.13
C ASN A 939 -12.73 -0.58 -0.80
N PRO A 940 -12.95 -1.32 0.31
CA PRO A 940 -14.28 -1.79 0.70
C PRO A 940 -15.22 -0.67 1.17
N ASN A 941 -14.71 0.56 1.33
CA ASN A 941 -15.54 1.70 1.71
C ASN A 941 -16.23 2.35 0.51
N ILE A 942 -15.88 2.00 -0.73
CA ILE A 942 -16.54 2.53 -1.93
C ILE A 942 -17.94 1.94 -2.06
N ILE A 943 -18.96 2.80 -2.08
CA ILE A 943 -20.33 2.38 -2.38
C ILE A 943 -20.43 2.09 -3.88
N ALA A 944 -20.67 0.83 -4.24
CA ALA A 944 -20.71 0.38 -5.64
C ALA A 944 -21.96 0.88 -6.41
N THR A 945 -22.98 1.35 -5.71
CA THR A 945 -24.25 1.85 -6.28
C THR A 945 -24.34 3.37 -6.23
N GLY A 946 -24.56 4.03 -7.37
CA GLY A 946 -24.73 5.50 -7.47
C GLY A 946 -23.47 6.26 -7.90
N ASN A 947 -23.39 7.55 -7.57
CA ASN A 947 -22.15 8.33 -7.68
C ASN A 947 -21.12 7.71 -6.73
N LYS A 948 -19.96 7.30 -7.23
CA LYS A 948 -18.94 6.57 -6.46
C LYS A 948 -18.43 7.42 -5.28
N LYS A 949 -18.97 7.20 -4.09
CA LYS A 949 -18.59 7.87 -2.84
C LYS A 949 -18.15 6.85 -1.79
N LEU A 950 -17.40 7.30 -0.80
CA LEU A 950 -17.18 6.53 0.41
C LEU A 950 -18.48 6.42 1.20
N ARG A 951 -18.70 5.27 1.85
CA ARG A 951 -19.69 5.14 2.93
C ARG A 951 -19.33 6.03 4.12
N GLU A 952 -20.30 6.33 4.97
CA GLU A 952 -20.04 7.04 6.21
C GLU A 952 -19.05 6.22 7.06
N LEU A 953 -17.92 6.84 7.39
CA LEU A 953 -16.85 6.21 8.17
C LEU A 953 -16.98 6.50 9.67
N TRP A 954 -17.56 7.65 10.01
CA TRP A 954 -17.73 8.11 11.38
C TRP A 954 -19.12 7.75 11.87
N ASP A 955 -19.19 7.10 13.03
CA ASP A 955 -20.45 6.68 13.62
C ASP A 955 -21.36 7.88 13.94
N CYS A 956 -22.55 7.91 13.35
CA CYS A 956 -23.45 9.06 13.42
C CYS A 956 -23.92 9.34 14.85
N GLU A 957 -24.18 8.30 15.65
CA GLU A 957 -24.63 8.44 17.04
C GLU A 957 -23.52 9.07 17.90
N MET A 958 -22.28 8.60 17.74
CA MET A 958 -21.12 9.14 18.44
C MET A 958 -20.81 10.59 18.03
N VAL A 959 -20.93 10.91 16.73
CA VAL A 959 -20.81 12.30 16.24
C VAL A 959 -21.89 13.18 16.87
N SER A 960 -23.13 12.69 16.98
CA SER A 960 -24.23 13.40 17.65
C SER A 960 -23.91 13.68 19.12
N LYS A 961 -23.49 12.66 19.87
CA LYS A 961 -23.07 12.79 21.28
C LYS A 961 -21.96 13.80 21.49
N LEU A 962 -20.95 13.81 20.61
CA LEU A 962 -19.88 14.79 20.64
C LEU A 962 -20.40 16.21 20.35
N SER A 963 -21.30 16.36 19.38
CA SER A 963 -21.88 17.66 18.99
C SER A 963 -22.72 18.30 20.10
N SER A 964 -23.29 17.49 20.99
CA SER A 964 -24.12 17.92 22.13
C SER A 964 -23.34 18.03 23.45
N HIS A 965 -22.03 17.72 23.45
CA HIS A 965 -21.23 17.76 24.67
C HIS A 965 -20.95 19.21 25.12
N SER A 966 -21.06 19.50 26.41
CA SER A 966 -20.96 20.86 26.97
C SER A 966 -19.63 21.57 26.65
N ALA A 967 -18.51 20.84 26.65
CA ALA A 967 -17.19 21.34 26.30
C ALA A 967 -16.93 21.52 24.79
N VAL A 968 -17.82 21.04 23.92
CA VAL A 968 -17.66 21.11 22.47
C VAL A 968 -18.44 22.30 21.92
N LYS A 969 -17.78 23.12 21.10
CA LYS A 969 -18.38 24.27 20.43
C LYS A 969 -18.99 23.87 19.08
N ARG A 970 -18.27 23.06 18.30
CA ARG A 970 -18.75 22.55 17.01
C ARG A 970 -18.06 21.25 16.61
N VAL A 971 -18.73 20.51 15.73
CA VAL A 971 -18.19 19.31 15.07
C VAL A 971 -18.35 19.45 13.56
N VAL A 972 -17.31 19.05 12.81
CA VAL A 972 -17.35 18.92 11.35
C VAL A 972 -16.91 17.51 11.00
N SER A 973 -17.84 16.69 10.52
CA SER A 973 -17.59 15.32 10.08
C SER A 973 -17.96 15.17 8.60
N LEU A 974 -16.99 14.81 7.76
CA LEU A 974 -17.19 14.57 6.33
C LEU A 974 -16.08 13.67 5.76
N GLY A 975 -16.49 12.54 5.16
CA GLY A 975 -15.56 11.57 4.58
C GLY A 975 -14.58 11.02 5.61
N THR A 976 -13.29 11.23 5.39
CA THR A 976 -12.21 10.74 6.28
C THR A 976 -11.86 11.73 7.40
N LEU A 977 -12.54 12.87 7.49
CA LEU A 977 -12.30 13.92 8.49
C LEU A 977 -13.41 13.94 9.54
N CYS A 978 -13.01 13.98 10.81
CA CYS A 978 -13.87 14.39 11.92
C CYS A 978 -13.11 15.39 12.80
N ALA A 979 -13.50 16.66 12.79
CA ALA A 979 -12.92 17.75 13.57
C ALA A 979 -13.87 18.23 14.66
N ILE A 980 -13.31 18.58 15.81
CA ILE A 980 -14.03 18.99 17.02
C ILE A 980 -13.36 20.25 17.55
N GLU A 981 -14.10 21.36 17.63
CA GLU A 981 -13.63 22.59 18.28
C GLU A 981 -14.10 22.62 19.73
N LEU A 982 -13.18 22.81 20.65
CA LEU A 982 -13.47 22.95 22.09
C LEU A 982 -13.86 24.39 22.42
N LYS A 983 -14.73 24.57 23.42
CA LYS A 983 -15.01 25.88 24.02
C LYS A 983 -13.80 26.28 24.88
N ALA A 984 -13.26 27.48 24.68
CA ALA A 984 -12.19 28.05 25.49
C ALA A 984 -12.29 29.58 25.54
N GLU A 985 -11.76 30.20 26.59
CA GLU A 985 -11.72 31.66 26.77
C GLU A 985 -10.71 32.32 25.82
N ASP A 986 -9.54 31.69 25.61
CA ASP A 986 -8.56 32.07 24.59
C ASP A 986 -8.80 31.30 23.28
N SER A 987 -8.86 32.03 22.17
CA SER A 987 -9.11 31.47 20.82
C SER A 987 -7.98 31.76 19.84
N GLY A 988 -7.83 30.89 18.83
CA GLY A 988 -6.82 31.03 17.78
C GLY A 988 -5.81 29.88 17.73
N TYR A 989 -5.01 29.82 16.66
CA TYR A 989 -4.07 28.73 16.38
C TYR A 989 -2.97 28.58 17.45
N GLY A 990 -2.57 29.68 18.10
CA GLY A 990 -1.56 29.68 19.17
C GLY A 990 -2.06 29.17 20.53
N SER A 991 -3.35 28.82 20.66
CA SER A 991 -3.91 28.31 21.91
C SER A 991 -3.30 26.96 22.30
N LEU A 992 -2.94 26.83 23.58
CA LEU A 992 -2.43 25.59 24.17
C LEU A 992 -3.54 24.72 24.78
N TYR A 993 -4.80 25.16 24.72
CA TYR A 993 -5.92 24.52 25.44
C TYR A 993 -6.10 23.04 25.06
N ALA A 994 -6.04 22.73 23.76
CA ALA A 994 -6.18 21.36 23.27
C ALA A 994 -4.95 20.47 23.54
N ILE A 995 -3.79 21.03 23.91
CA ILE A 995 -2.54 20.27 24.04
C ILE A 995 -2.63 19.23 25.16
N SER A 996 -3.28 19.55 26.28
CA SER A 996 -3.47 18.60 27.38
C SER A 996 -4.26 17.38 26.91
N LEU A 997 -5.38 17.60 26.21
CA LEU A 997 -6.20 16.54 25.63
C LEU A 997 -5.42 15.71 24.60
N VAL A 998 -4.66 16.36 23.71
CA VAL A 998 -3.83 15.68 22.71
C VAL A 998 -2.76 14.80 23.37
N ARG A 999 -2.17 15.24 24.49
CA ARG A 999 -1.20 14.43 25.24
C ARG A 999 -1.85 13.18 25.84
N GLN A 1000 -3.03 13.31 26.45
CA GLN A 1000 -3.79 12.18 26.98
C GLN A 1000 -4.24 11.20 25.88
N LEU A 1001 -4.67 11.71 24.73
CA LEU A 1001 -5.04 10.86 23.59
C LEU A 1001 -3.83 10.11 23.00
N ARG A 1002 -2.64 10.72 23.09
CA ARG A 1002 -1.39 10.04 22.73
C ARG A 1002 -1.09 8.87 23.67
N GLU A 1003 -1.42 8.98 24.96
CA GLU A 1003 -1.35 7.85 25.90
C GLU A 1003 -2.33 6.73 25.52
N ASP A 1004 -3.51 7.08 25.01
CA ASP A 1004 -4.52 6.13 24.50
C ASP A 1004 -4.17 5.52 23.13
N GLY A 1005 -3.00 5.83 22.58
CA GLY A 1005 -2.56 5.31 21.29
C GLY A 1005 -3.08 6.07 20.07
N VAL A 1006 -3.47 7.34 20.22
CA VAL A 1006 -3.93 8.20 19.12
C VAL A 1006 -2.98 9.38 18.97
N TYR A 1007 -2.22 9.41 17.88
CA TYR A 1007 -1.31 10.50 17.57
C TYR A 1007 -2.01 11.57 16.74
N MET A 1008 -2.14 12.79 17.28
CA MET A 1008 -2.69 13.93 16.56
C MET A 1008 -1.91 15.21 16.84
N ARG A 1009 -2.17 16.25 16.04
CA ARG A 1009 -1.68 17.60 16.23
C ARG A 1009 -2.88 18.54 16.45
N PRO A 1010 -2.80 19.50 17.38
CA PRO A 1010 -3.84 20.50 17.54
C PRO A 1010 -3.77 21.55 16.41
N LEU A 1011 -4.90 22.22 16.16
CA LEU A 1011 -5.00 23.46 15.39
C LEU A 1011 -5.71 24.49 16.28
N GLY A 1012 -4.97 25.15 17.17
CA GLY A 1012 -5.54 25.95 18.25
C GLY A 1012 -6.46 25.10 19.15
N ASN A 1013 -7.73 25.50 19.26
CA ASN A 1013 -8.75 24.78 20.04
C ASN A 1013 -9.41 23.62 19.27
N VAL A 1014 -9.00 23.38 18.03
CA VAL A 1014 -9.53 22.31 17.19
C VAL A 1014 -8.65 21.07 17.33
N ILE A 1015 -9.28 19.97 17.74
CA ILE A 1015 -8.72 18.62 17.56
C ILE A 1015 -9.37 17.97 16.34
N TYR A 1016 -8.67 17.06 15.69
CA TYR A 1016 -9.22 16.35 14.55
C TYR A 1016 -8.67 14.94 14.46
N LEU A 1017 -9.53 14.07 13.93
CA LEU A 1017 -9.20 12.72 13.52
C LEU A 1017 -9.31 12.67 11.99
N MET A 1018 -8.27 12.15 11.37
CA MET A 1018 -8.18 11.99 9.94
C MET A 1018 -7.70 10.58 9.62
N CYS A 1019 -8.59 9.79 9.02
CA CYS A 1019 -8.27 8.43 8.61
C CYS A 1019 -7.88 8.35 7.12
N GLY A 1020 -7.52 7.15 6.65
CA GLY A 1020 -7.31 6.89 5.23
C GLY A 1020 -8.60 6.49 4.50
N PRO A 1021 -8.65 6.57 3.16
CA PRO A 1021 -9.83 6.17 2.39
C PRO A 1021 -10.26 4.71 2.58
N CYS A 1022 -9.30 3.83 2.92
CA CYS A 1022 -9.53 2.40 3.15
C CYS A 1022 -9.80 2.04 4.63
N THR A 1023 -9.70 2.99 5.56
CA THR A 1023 -9.85 2.69 6.99
C THR A 1023 -11.26 2.20 7.32
N SER A 1024 -11.38 1.13 8.10
CA SER A 1024 -12.69 0.58 8.45
C SER A 1024 -13.47 1.49 9.42
N PRO A 1025 -14.80 1.59 9.29
CA PRO A 1025 -15.64 2.34 10.23
C PRO A 1025 -15.50 1.87 11.68
N GLN A 1026 -15.19 0.58 11.91
CA GLN A 1026 -14.93 0.03 13.24
C GLN A 1026 -13.73 0.70 13.92
N VAL A 1027 -12.64 0.96 13.18
CA VAL A 1027 -11.49 1.70 13.69
C VAL A 1027 -11.89 3.14 14.01
N CYS A 1028 -12.63 3.81 13.12
CA CYS A 1028 -13.13 5.17 13.35
C CYS A 1028 -14.01 5.28 14.60
N TYR A 1029 -14.90 4.32 14.84
CA TYR A 1029 -15.72 4.24 16.05
C TYR A 1029 -14.87 4.13 17.32
N GLN A 1030 -13.84 3.28 17.33
CA GLN A 1030 -12.92 3.15 18.46
C GLN A 1030 -12.16 4.45 18.74
N LEU A 1031 -11.74 5.17 17.69
CA LEU A 1031 -11.08 6.47 17.83
C LEU A 1031 -12.02 7.52 18.46
N LEU A 1032 -13.25 7.64 17.95
CA LEU A 1032 -14.24 8.57 18.52
C LEU A 1032 -14.58 8.21 19.97
N SER A 1033 -14.66 6.92 20.30
CA SER A 1033 -14.94 6.46 21.66
C SER A 1033 -13.85 6.90 22.65
N LYS A 1034 -12.57 6.83 22.24
CA LYS A 1034 -11.44 7.34 23.04
C LYS A 1034 -11.51 8.85 23.21
N VAL A 1035 -11.80 9.59 22.13
CA VAL A 1035 -11.94 11.05 22.18
C VAL A 1035 -13.10 11.48 23.09
N TYR A 1036 -14.27 10.87 22.92
CA TYR A 1036 -15.45 11.16 23.74
C TYR A 1036 -15.18 10.92 25.23
N ARG A 1037 -14.54 9.78 25.58
CA ARG A 1037 -14.15 9.49 26.96
C ARG A 1037 -13.24 10.58 27.55
N ARG A 1038 -12.20 10.99 26.84
CA ARG A 1038 -11.25 12.02 27.32
C ARG A 1038 -11.90 13.41 27.43
N ILE A 1039 -12.82 13.75 26.53
CA ILE A 1039 -13.60 14.99 26.62
C ILE A 1039 -14.51 14.98 27.86
N ASN A 1040 -15.14 13.85 28.20
CA ASN A 1040 -15.95 13.73 29.41
C ASN A 1040 -15.10 13.90 30.69
N GLU A 1041 -13.88 13.35 30.72
CA GLU A 1041 -12.94 13.50 31.85
C GLU A 1041 -12.55 14.98 32.07
N LEU A 1042 -12.39 15.75 30.99
CA LEU A 1042 -12.16 17.20 31.07
C LEU A 1042 -13.40 17.97 31.55
N GLY A 1043 -14.59 17.57 31.11
CA GLY A 1043 -15.85 18.21 31.52
C GLY A 1043 -16.16 18.02 33.01
N ALA A 1044 -15.82 16.87 33.58
CA ALA A 1044 -16.05 16.57 34.99
C ALA A 1044 -15.08 17.30 35.95
N SER A 1045 -13.87 17.63 35.49
CA SER A 1045 -12.86 18.33 36.29
C SER A 1045 -13.02 19.86 36.30
N ALA A 1046 -13.80 20.42 35.38
CA ALA A 1046 -14.15 21.85 35.36
C ALA A 1046 -15.40 22.21 36.19
N GLY A 1047 -16.11 21.20 36.72
CA GLY A 1047 -17.31 21.35 37.56
C GLY A 1047 -17.10 21.03 39.04
N ALA A 1048 -15.86 20.82 39.48
CA ALA A 1048 -15.45 20.55 40.85
C ALA A 1048 -14.68 21.73 41.46
#